data_AF-A0A3D1RZ09-F1
#
_entry.id   AF-A0A3D1RZ09-F1
#
_cell.length_a   1.000
_cell.length_b   1.000
_cell.length_c   1.000
_cell.angle_alpha   90.00
_cell.angle_beta   90.00
_cell.angle_gamma   90.00
#
_symmetry.space_group_name_H-M   'P 1'
#
loop_
_entity.id
_entity.type
_entity.pdbx_description
1 polymer ?
#
loop_
_entity_poly.entity_id
_entity_poly.type
_entity_poly.pdbx_seq_one_letter_code
_entity_poly.pdbx_strand_id
1 'polypeptide(L)'
;MTSEPLNSDPLGRHLFSFGVITDTHVNQGEDDCNSPFEVNRLANRRMRHVIRDLNTRDLAFVVNVGDLVHPVPAIPDLYAAAAARFHEQVKELKHPLYLTPGNHDVGDKPNDWAPAARIHEDYLALWEEHFGAQYRSFDHDGCHFIIVNAQIINSGFTAEEEQQTWLETDLAANRDKRLFLYSHYPPYFSKPDEQENYDNIGEPGRTWMLNLLEKYDVEAIFMGHVHNFWFYRHGETDCYLLPSTAFVRLDYSEMYRISPGPGSEFGRNDRPKLGYFIVHVHEGGHVCDIVRTYGNEAALGSPVVAEPSCIAPVHPRLNRRGDFGFDMRQNWMEIVEIPPTGGLDEFDRKQVRNDYPLMALWEMGVKKIRIPFQDLQIPDNIDRLRMLKSHGHEFTLFSFGNPSPRHRDLITTHQDIFSAWEIGLNWEVLERDIGGVGEIARAVVVPVYLSRLRSIDEQRSEAGKYYHAINHGFLADDRNQMADALARPELSGALSGVVFRLTLEMSPWATAATASAIATDLGVAASVHLRMFGANPALETADDYLSVSRIAEAMVAAATFDNVTVYADTFVDIDRGYFPRAGVLDRMFNPRPGFHLVRYLNAALNRVGGEISACAVGECPGGRYIQLQVGKGTIVLALPDTHATELSVPFGAAHGEQIDLSSGEIARVAVENDDTVSVIVPMSNGVRFPVLIIPS
;
A
#
# COMPACT_ATOMS: atom_id res chain seq x y z
N MET A 1 -1.73 -37.44 -3.67
CA MET A 1 -2.45 -36.45 -4.49
C MET A 1 -1.39 -35.67 -5.23
N THR A 2 -1.51 -35.60 -6.54
CA THR A 2 -0.58 -34.89 -7.44
C THR A 2 -0.55 -33.41 -7.04
N SER A 3 0.61 -32.92 -6.68
CA SER A 3 0.87 -31.51 -6.39
C SER A 3 0.64 -30.69 -7.66
N GLU A 4 -0.44 -29.92 -7.69
CA GLU A 4 -0.54 -28.79 -8.61
C GLU A 4 0.64 -27.84 -8.33
N PRO A 5 1.22 -27.21 -9.37
CA PRO A 5 2.34 -26.29 -9.18
C PRO A 5 1.92 -25.11 -8.30
N LEU A 6 2.82 -24.67 -7.42
CA LEU A 6 2.68 -23.45 -6.63
C LEU A 6 2.20 -22.29 -7.52
N ASN A 7 0.98 -21.81 -7.25
CA ASN A 7 0.32 -20.61 -7.77
C ASN A 7 0.70 -20.19 -9.20
N SER A 8 -0.16 -20.53 -10.17
CA SER A 8 -0.22 -19.79 -11.42
C SER A 8 -0.45 -18.31 -11.11
N ASP A 9 0.43 -17.44 -11.57
CA ASP A 9 0.26 -15.99 -11.49
C ASP A 9 -1.16 -15.63 -11.97
N PRO A 10 -2.04 -15.11 -11.09
CA PRO A 10 -3.44 -14.88 -11.44
C PRO A 10 -3.60 -13.78 -12.49
N LEU A 11 -2.58 -12.93 -12.67
CA LEU A 11 -2.57 -11.88 -13.66
C LEU A 11 -1.93 -12.32 -14.98
N GLY A 12 -1.17 -13.41 -15.00
CA GLY A 12 -0.43 -13.85 -16.18
C GLY A 12 0.73 -12.91 -16.52
N ARG A 13 1.23 -12.99 -17.76
CA ARG A 13 2.43 -12.24 -18.17
C ARG A 13 2.16 -10.73 -18.16
N HIS A 14 3.18 -9.97 -17.76
CA HIS A 14 3.24 -8.53 -18.01
C HIS A 14 3.25 -8.26 -19.52
N LEU A 15 2.46 -7.28 -19.95
CA LEU A 15 2.30 -6.88 -21.35
C LEU A 15 3.02 -5.55 -21.62
N PHE A 16 2.62 -4.50 -20.91
CA PHE A 16 3.21 -3.16 -21.01
C PHE A 16 2.91 -2.35 -19.75
N SER A 17 3.52 -1.17 -19.65
CA SER A 17 3.29 -0.22 -18.57
C SER A 17 3.02 1.18 -19.11
N PHE A 18 2.23 1.96 -18.38
CA PHE A 18 1.99 3.38 -18.69
C PHE A 18 2.00 4.23 -17.41
N GLY A 19 2.34 5.50 -17.56
CA GLY A 19 2.32 6.47 -16.46
C GLY A 19 0.98 7.18 -16.35
N VAL A 20 0.54 7.47 -15.13
CA VAL A 20 -0.64 8.32 -14.89
C VAL A 20 -0.27 9.37 -13.86
N ILE A 21 -0.33 10.64 -14.27
CA ILE A 21 -0.07 11.82 -13.44
C ILE A 21 -1.35 12.67 -13.35
N THR A 22 -1.42 13.60 -12.41
CA THR A 22 -2.56 14.51 -12.26
C THR A 22 -2.16 15.74 -11.45
N ASP A 23 -3.00 16.78 -11.52
CA ASP A 23 -2.97 17.95 -10.64
C ASP A 23 -1.57 18.59 -10.63
N THR A 24 -1.02 18.80 -11.83
CA THR A 24 0.33 19.34 -12.03
C THR A 24 0.40 20.83 -11.77
N HIS A 25 -0.72 21.55 -11.97
CA HIS A 25 -0.88 22.99 -11.69
C HIS A 25 0.31 23.84 -12.13
N VAL A 26 0.81 23.61 -13.34
CA VAL A 26 1.93 24.38 -13.90
C VAL A 26 1.56 25.86 -13.91
N ASN A 27 2.41 26.69 -13.32
CA ASN A 27 2.22 28.12 -13.21
C ASN A 27 2.73 28.90 -14.43
N GLN A 28 2.23 30.14 -14.54
CA GLN A 28 2.59 31.10 -15.58
C GLN A 28 4.08 31.49 -15.59
N GLY A 29 4.76 31.41 -14.44
CA GLY A 29 6.19 31.66 -14.29
C GLY A 29 6.85 30.61 -13.40
N GLU A 30 8.19 30.59 -13.34
CA GLU A 30 8.92 29.57 -12.56
C GLU A 30 8.62 29.67 -11.05
N ASP A 31 8.49 30.89 -10.53
CA ASP A 31 8.13 31.18 -9.12
C ASP A 31 6.87 32.08 -9.00
N ASP A 32 6.34 32.56 -10.12
CA ASP A 32 5.14 33.39 -10.16
C ASP A 32 3.90 32.49 -10.07
N CYS A 33 3.05 32.71 -9.07
CA CYS A 33 1.83 31.96 -8.85
C CYS A 33 0.70 32.89 -8.41
N ASN A 34 -0.51 32.69 -8.92
CA ASN A 34 -1.70 33.44 -8.53
C ASN A 34 -2.45 32.84 -7.31
N SER A 35 -1.91 31.77 -6.73
CA SER A 35 -2.41 31.15 -5.50
C SER A 35 -1.81 31.85 -4.27
N PRO A 36 -2.56 32.00 -3.17
CA PRO A 36 -2.02 32.54 -1.92
C PRO A 36 -1.05 31.59 -1.21
N PHE A 37 -1.02 30.31 -1.59
CA PHE A 37 -0.23 29.27 -0.92
C PHE A 37 1.19 29.16 -1.50
N GLU A 38 2.19 29.07 -0.61
CA GLU A 38 3.60 29.01 -0.99
C GLU A 38 3.93 27.72 -1.75
N VAL A 39 3.35 26.59 -1.34
CA VAL A 39 3.59 25.29 -2.00
C VAL A 39 3.23 25.32 -3.49
N ASN A 40 2.26 26.14 -3.90
CA ASN A 40 1.88 26.25 -5.30
C ASN A 40 3.02 26.81 -6.17
N ARG A 41 3.94 27.62 -5.62
CA ARG A 41 5.13 28.11 -6.36
C ARG A 41 6.08 27.00 -6.77
N LEU A 42 5.99 25.81 -6.14
CA LEU A 42 6.87 24.68 -6.40
C LEU A 42 6.44 23.84 -7.62
N ALA A 43 5.22 24.05 -8.14
CA ALA A 43 4.59 23.18 -9.14
C ALA A 43 5.45 22.97 -10.39
N ASN A 44 6.05 24.03 -10.92
CA ASN A 44 6.88 23.95 -12.12
C ASN A 44 8.13 23.08 -11.92
N ARG A 45 8.78 23.18 -10.75
CA ARG A 45 9.95 22.36 -10.43
C ARG A 45 9.60 20.92 -10.13
N ARG A 46 8.43 20.67 -9.52
CA ARG A 46 7.91 19.33 -9.25
C ARG A 46 7.52 18.61 -10.54
N MET A 47 6.81 19.28 -11.45
CA MET A 47 6.48 18.73 -12.76
C MET A 47 7.73 18.36 -13.55
N ARG A 48 8.76 19.22 -13.54
CA ARG A 48 10.06 18.91 -14.17
C ARG A 48 10.74 17.69 -13.56
N HIS A 49 10.68 17.51 -12.23
CA HIS A 49 11.18 16.30 -11.58
C HIS A 49 10.39 15.06 -12.03
N VAL A 50 9.06 15.13 -12.07
CA VAL A 50 8.19 14.04 -12.52
C VAL A 50 8.49 13.64 -13.97
N ILE A 51 8.65 14.60 -14.89
CA ILE A 51 9.03 14.31 -16.29
C ILE A 51 10.38 13.56 -16.36
N ARG A 52 11.37 13.99 -15.56
CA ARG A 52 12.67 13.33 -15.52
C ARG A 52 12.58 11.91 -15.00
N ASP A 53 11.80 11.68 -13.94
CA ASP A 53 11.59 10.35 -13.37
C ASP A 53 10.83 9.44 -14.36
N LEU A 54 9.75 9.92 -14.99
CA LEU A 54 9.04 9.20 -16.06
C LEU A 54 9.98 8.80 -17.20
N ASN A 55 10.92 9.66 -17.58
CA ASN A 55 11.90 9.42 -18.65
C ASN A 55 12.96 8.36 -18.31
N THR A 56 13.05 7.89 -17.07
CA THR A 56 13.90 6.76 -16.67
C THR A 56 13.22 5.40 -16.84
N ARG A 57 11.92 5.40 -17.11
CA ARG A 57 11.06 4.20 -17.10
C ARG A 57 10.70 3.77 -18.53
N ASP A 58 10.46 2.48 -18.68
CA ASP A 58 9.95 1.88 -19.91
C ASP A 58 8.42 1.97 -19.91
N LEU A 59 7.87 2.99 -20.58
CA LEU A 59 6.44 3.31 -20.61
C LEU A 59 5.96 3.42 -22.06
N ALA A 60 4.80 2.83 -22.34
CA ALA A 60 4.15 2.94 -23.64
C ALA A 60 3.64 4.36 -23.90
N PHE A 61 3.11 5.02 -22.86
CA PHE A 61 2.59 6.38 -22.88
C PHE A 61 2.39 6.90 -21.44
N VAL A 62 2.02 8.16 -21.33
CA VAL A 62 1.62 8.85 -20.10
C VAL A 62 0.26 9.51 -20.28
N VAL A 63 -0.60 9.45 -19.27
CA VAL A 63 -1.86 10.20 -19.22
C VAL A 63 -1.82 11.20 -18.07
N ASN A 64 -2.12 12.48 -18.34
CA ASN A 64 -2.34 13.48 -17.30
C ASN A 64 -3.85 13.67 -17.09
N VAL A 65 -4.34 13.37 -15.89
CA VAL A 65 -5.77 13.30 -15.55
C VAL A 65 -6.31 14.65 -15.05
N GLY A 66 -5.89 15.75 -15.68
CA GLY A 66 -6.43 17.08 -15.46
C GLY A 66 -5.72 17.93 -14.42
N ASP A 67 -6.16 19.18 -14.35
CA ASP A 67 -5.55 20.27 -13.60
C ASP A 67 -4.08 20.48 -14.03
N LEU A 68 -3.92 20.63 -15.35
CA LEU A 68 -2.62 20.79 -15.99
C LEU A 68 -1.93 22.06 -15.51
N VAL A 69 -2.68 23.16 -15.48
CA VAL A 69 -2.17 24.52 -15.24
C VAL A 69 -2.87 25.22 -14.08
N HIS A 70 -2.22 26.22 -13.52
CA HIS A 70 -2.81 27.20 -12.63
C HIS A 70 -2.12 28.54 -12.87
N PRO A 71 -2.79 29.61 -13.32
CA PRO A 71 -4.16 29.96 -12.98
C PRO A 71 -5.21 29.45 -13.97
N VAL A 72 -6.47 29.62 -13.58
CA VAL A 72 -7.69 29.17 -14.29
C VAL A 72 -8.00 30.04 -15.53
N PRO A 73 -8.79 29.54 -16.51
CA PRO A 73 -9.12 30.27 -17.74
C PRO A 73 -9.90 31.58 -17.53
N ALA A 74 -10.49 31.78 -16.35
CA ALA A 74 -11.10 33.07 -15.97
C ALA A 74 -10.09 34.24 -15.89
N ILE A 75 -8.78 33.96 -15.98
CA ILE A 75 -7.71 34.95 -16.11
C ILE A 75 -6.91 34.63 -17.39
N PRO A 76 -7.44 34.94 -18.58
CA PRO A 76 -6.97 34.36 -19.84
C PRO A 76 -5.49 34.61 -20.14
N ASP A 77 -4.98 35.82 -19.85
CA ASP A 77 -3.58 36.17 -20.13
C ASP A 77 -2.59 35.30 -19.34
N LEU A 78 -2.90 35.03 -18.06
CA LEU A 78 -2.05 34.19 -17.21
C LEU A 78 -2.25 32.70 -17.52
N TYR A 79 -3.47 32.29 -17.88
CA TYR A 79 -3.77 30.93 -18.34
C TYR A 79 -2.96 30.58 -19.60
N ALA A 80 -2.97 31.46 -20.62
CA ALA A 80 -2.21 31.26 -21.85
C ALA A 80 -0.69 31.18 -21.58
N ALA A 81 -0.17 31.98 -20.64
CA ALA A 81 1.23 31.90 -20.22
C ALA A 81 1.55 30.56 -19.54
N ALA A 82 0.68 30.08 -18.63
CA ALA A 82 0.82 28.78 -17.98
C ALA A 82 0.74 27.62 -18.97
N ALA A 83 -0.20 27.67 -19.94
CA ALA A 83 -0.29 26.69 -21.03
C ALA A 83 0.99 26.66 -21.86
N ALA A 84 1.56 27.82 -22.20
CA ALA A 84 2.84 27.89 -22.91
C ALA A 84 4.00 27.29 -22.09
N ARG A 85 3.99 27.43 -20.75
CA ARG A 85 4.98 26.80 -19.86
C ARG A 85 4.78 25.29 -19.75
N PHE A 86 3.54 24.82 -19.67
CA PHE A 86 3.22 23.39 -19.71
C PHE A 86 3.81 22.76 -20.98
N HIS A 87 3.55 23.34 -22.15
CA HIS A 87 4.10 22.92 -23.44
C HIS A 87 5.62 22.97 -23.51
N GLU A 88 6.27 23.91 -22.81
CA GLU A 88 7.73 23.94 -22.73
C GLU A 88 8.28 22.74 -21.94
N GLN A 89 7.67 22.42 -20.79
CA GLN A 89 8.15 21.32 -19.96
C GLN A 89 7.92 19.96 -20.62
N VAL A 90 6.73 19.70 -21.18
CA VAL A 90 6.40 18.39 -21.76
C VAL A 90 7.19 18.07 -23.03
N LYS A 91 7.89 19.04 -23.64
CA LYS A 91 8.88 18.75 -24.70
C LYS A 91 10.03 17.86 -24.24
N GLU A 92 10.35 17.86 -22.94
CA GLU A 92 11.36 16.97 -22.39
C GLU A 92 10.85 15.55 -22.17
N LEU A 93 9.53 15.32 -22.16
CA LEU A 93 8.94 13.99 -22.00
C LEU A 93 9.19 13.14 -23.24
N LYS A 94 9.74 11.94 -23.05
CA LYS A 94 10.09 11.00 -24.13
C LYS A 94 8.93 10.08 -24.56
N HIS A 95 7.85 10.11 -23.79
CA HIS A 95 6.70 9.23 -23.94
C HIS A 95 5.51 9.98 -24.56
N PRO A 96 4.67 9.32 -25.38
CA PRO A 96 3.40 9.91 -25.82
C PRO A 96 2.59 10.40 -24.62
N LEU A 97 2.02 11.60 -24.72
CA LEU A 97 1.24 12.22 -23.65
C LEU A 97 -0.21 12.42 -24.08
N TYR A 98 -1.14 11.95 -23.26
CA TYR A 98 -2.57 12.21 -23.40
C TYR A 98 -3.06 13.07 -22.24
N LEU A 99 -3.99 13.98 -22.53
CA LEU A 99 -4.43 15.02 -21.60
C LEU A 99 -5.95 14.91 -21.38
N THR A 100 -6.35 14.90 -20.12
CA THR A 100 -7.72 15.05 -19.66
C THR A 100 -7.92 16.48 -19.16
N PRO A 101 -9.04 17.17 -19.46
CA PRO A 101 -9.34 18.47 -18.85
C PRO A 101 -9.67 18.34 -17.36
N GLY A 102 -9.20 19.28 -16.53
CA GLY A 102 -9.64 19.47 -15.14
C GLY A 102 -10.36 20.80 -14.89
N ASN A 103 -10.84 21.03 -13.67
CA ASN A 103 -11.56 22.27 -13.34
C ASN A 103 -10.66 23.51 -13.40
N HIS A 104 -9.36 23.35 -13.19
CA HIS A 104 -8.42 24.45 -13.40
C HIS A 104 -8.16 24.74 -14.89
N ASP A 105 -8.49 23.80 -15.77
CA ASP A 105 -8.21 23.93 -17.20
C ASP A 105 -9.40 24.48 -17.99
N VAL A 106 -10.62 24.09 -17.63
CA VAL A 106 -11.86 24.47 -18.34
C VAL A 106 -12.92 25.13 -17.44
N GLY A 107 -12.69 25.25 -16.14
CA GLY A 107 -13.66 25.74 -15.16
C GLY A 107 -14.34 24.61 -14.40
N ASP A 108 -14.88 24.95 -13.23
CA ASP A 108 -15.49 23.99 -12.30
C ASP A 108 -16.80 23.41 -12.82
N LYS A 109 -17.16 22.20 -12.34
CA LYS A 109 -18.44 21.57 -12.67
C LYS A 109 -19.61 22.53 -12.36
N PRO A 110 -20.79 22.34 -12.97
CA PRO A 110 -21.97 23.14 -12.63
C PRO A 110 -22.33 23.04 -11.14
N ASN A 111 -22.01 24.07 -10.35
CA ASN A 111 -22.30 24.12 -8.92
C ASN A 111 -22.75 25.53 -8.47
N ASP A 112 -23.94 25.69 -7.91
CA ASP A 112 -24.49 27.02 -7.65
C ASP A 112 -23.91 27.73 -6.40
N TRP A 113 -23.18 26.98 -5.56
CA TRP A 113 -22.74 27.36 -4.22
C TRP A 113 -21.23 27.54 -4.06
N ALA A 114 -20.39 26.98 -4.96
CA ALA A 114 -18.94 27.12 -4.86
C ALA A 114 -18.45 28.47 -5.44
N PRO A 115 -17.44 29.11 -4.83
CA PRO A 115 -16.91 30.41 -5.30
C PRO A 115 -15.95 30.29 -6.50
N ALA A 116 -15.90 29.14 -7.19
CA ALA A 116 -15.02 28.88 -8.32
C ALA A 116 -15.65 29.35 -9.65
N ALA A 117 -14.79 29.68 -10.63
CA ALA A 117 -15.26 29.99 -11.97
C ALA A 117 -15.79 28.70 -12.62
N ARG A 118 -17.09 28.68 -12.92
CA ARG A 118 -17.76 27.53 -13.54
C ARG A 118 -17.32 27.33 -14.98
N ILE A 119 -17.49 26.10 -15.44
CA ILE A 119 -17.37 25.68 -16.84
C ILE A 119 -18.14 26.64 -17.76
N HIS A 120 -17.50 27.02 -18.87
CA HIS A 120 -18.03 27.97 -19.84
C HIS A 120 -17.53 27.62 -21.25
N GLU A 121 -18.34 27.84 -22.29
CA GLU A 121 -17.97 27.52 -23.68
C GLU A 121 -16.69 28.25 -24.14
N ASP A 122 -16.48 29.50 -23.74
CA ASP A 122 -15.23 30.23 -24.01
C ASP A 122 -13.99 29.55 -23.37
N TYR A 123 -14.15 28.90 -22.22
CA TYR A 123 -13.06 28.16 -21.57
C TYR A 123 -12.78 26.84 -22.29
N LEU A 124 -13.82 26.20 -22.85
CA LEU A 124 -13.66 25.04 -23.75
C LEU A 124 -12.90 25.44 -25.02
N ALA A 125 -13.22 26.60 -25.59
CA ALA A 125 -12.51 27.12 -26.77
C ALA A 125 -11.03 27.40 -26.47
N LEU A 126 -10.72 27.97 -25.29
CA LEU A 126 -9.33 28.17 -24.83
C LEU A 126 -8.60 26.83 -24.64
N TRP A 127 -9.25 25.83 -24.07
CA TRP A 127 -8.68 24.49 -23.97
C TRP A 127 -8.38 23.91 -25.36
N GLU A 128 -9.33 23.99 -26.29
CA GLU A 128 -9.15 23.46 -27.65
C GLU A 128 -8.01 24.16 -28.39
N GLU A 129 -7.87 25.48 -28.21
CA GLU A 129 -6.77 26.27 -28.76
C GLU A 129 -5.40 25.79 -28.24
N HIS A 130 -5.30 25.52 -26.94
CA HIS A 130 -4.01 25.22 -26.30
C HIS A 130 -3.68 23.72 -26.24
N PHE A 131 -4.65 22.84 -26.05
CA PHE A 131 -4.45 21.42 -25.73
C PHE A 131 -5.20 20.46 -26.68
N GLY A 132 -6.11 20.97 -27.51
CA GLY A 132 -6.84 20.20 -28.52
C GLY A 132 -8.12 19.55 -27.99
N ALA A 133 -8.49 18.39 -28.54
CA ALA A 133 -9.77 17.75 -28.23
C ALA A 133 -9.96 17.46 -26.74
N GLN A 134 -11.15 17.78 -26.22
CA GLN A 134 -11.56 17.67 -24.81
C GLN A 134 -11.77 16.23 -24.33
N TYR A 135 -12.19 15.36 -25.25
CA TYR A 135 -12.37 13.93 -25.04
C TYR A 135 -11.87 13.17 -26.26
N ARG A 136 -11.40 11.94 -26.06
CA ARG A 136 -10.87 11.07 -27.13
C ARG A 136 -10.69 9.65 -26.63
N SER A 137 -10.46 8.72 -27.55
CA SER A 137 -10.03 7.37 -27.22
C SER A 137 -8.89 6.90 -28.12
N PHE A 138 -8.13 5.89 -27.67
CA PHE A 138 -7.05 5.27 -28.42
C PHE A 138 -6.84 3.81 -27.99
N ASP A 139 -6.22 3.02 -28.86
CA ASP A 139 -5.93 1.61 -28.61
C ASP A 139 -4.45 1.39 -28.33
N HIS A 140 -4.16 0.43 -27.44
CA HIS A 140 -2.81 -0.11 -27.25
C HIS A 140 -2.90 -1.56 -26.76
N ASP A 141 -2.24 -2.49 -27.46
CA ASP A 141 -2.11 -3.91 -27.09
C ASP A 141 -3.40 -4.60 -26.62
N GLY A 142 -4.51 -4.38 -27.33
CA GLY A 142 -5.80 -5.00 -27.05
C GLY A 142 -6.62 -4.32 -25.93
N CYS A 143 -6.10 -3.23 -25.37
CA CYS A 143 -6.80 -2.34 -24.46
C CYS A 143 -7.28 -1.09 -25.19
N HIS A 144 -8.38 -0.52 -24.71
CA HIS A 144 -8.97 0.71 -25.19
C HIS A 144 -8.99 1.75 -24.07
N PHE A 145 -8.42 2.92 -24.34
CA PHE A 145 -8.22 3.99 -23.38
C PHE A 145 -9.11 5.16 -23.73
N ILE A 146 -9.92 5.64 -22.79
CA ILE A 146 -10.97 6.62 -23.02
C ILE A 146 -10.76 7.82 -22.07
N ILE A 147 -10.69 9.02 -22.63
CA ILE A 147 -10.59 10.29 -21.89
C ILE A 147 -11.91 11.03 -22.05
N VAL A 148 -12.50 11.46 -20.92
CA VAL A 148 -13.73 12.25 -20.89
C VAL A 148 -13.50 13.61 -20.21
N ASN A 149 -14.19 14.63 -20.69
CA ASN A 149 -14.30 15.90 -19.99
C ASN A 149 -15.41 15.78 -18.93
N ALA A 150 -15.02 15.71 -17.66
CA ALA A 150 -15.97 15.55 -16.56
C ALA A 150 -16.70 16.85 -16.22
N GLN A 151 -16.11 18.01 -16.53
CA GLN A 151 -16.62 19.32 -16.15
C GLN A 151 -17.86 19.72 -16.93
N ILE A 152 -18.07 19.16 -18.13
CA ILE A 152 -19.26 19.43 -18.95
C ILE A 152 -20.46 18.57 -18.58
N ILE A 153 -20.30 17.57 -17.70
CA ILE A 153 -21.42 16.75 -17.23
C ILE A 153 -22.38 17.62 -16.39
N ASN A 154 -23.68 17.52 -16.70
CA ASN A 154 -24.79 18.33 -16.19
C ASN A 154 -24.73 19.83 -16.57
N SER A 155 -23.94 20.22 -17.58
CA SER A 155 -23.81 21.63 -17.99
C SER A 155 -24.97 22.13 -18.85
N GLY A 156 -25.64 21.23 -19.57
CA GLY A 156 -26.64 21.55 -20.58
C GLY A 156 -26.06 22.11 -21.88
N PHE A 157 -24.74 22.01 -22.09
CA PHE A 157 -24.09 22.45 -23.32
C PHE A 157 -24.28 21.45 -24.45
N THR A 158 -24.24 21.91 -25.71
CA THR A 158 -24.24 21.00 -26.87
C THR A 158 -23.06 20.02 -26.82
N ALA A 159 -21.90 20.46 -26.35
CA ALA A 159 -20.72 19.61 -26.18
C ALA A 159 -20.95 18.43 -25.20
N GLU A 160 -21.84 18.58 -24.22
CA GLU A 160 -22.22 17.49 -23.30
C GLU A 160 -22.98 16.39 -24.04
N GLU A 161 -24.00 16.75 -24.81
CA GLU A 161 -24.80 15.78 -25.59
C GLU A 161 -23.93 15.07 -26.65
N GLU A 162 -23.01 15.79 -27.27
CA GLU A 162 -22.03 15.24 -28.22
C GLU A 162 -21.09 14.24 -27.55
N GLN A 163 -20.50 14.60 -26.39
CA GLN A 163 -19.65 13.69 -25.63
C GLN A 163 -20.42 12.45 -25.15
N GLN A 164 -21.64 12.63 -24.64
CA GLN A 164 -22.46 11.51 -24.17
C GLN A 164 -22.71 10.51 -25.31
N THR A 165 -23.15 11.00 -26.46
CA THR A 165 -23.43 10.16 -27.64
C THR A 165 -22.16 9.47 -28.14
N TRP A 166 -21.04 10.20 -28.18
CA TRP A 166 -19.74 9.66 -28.56
C TRP A 166 -19.29 8.54 -27.60
N LEU A 167 -19.31 8.80 -26.29
CA LEU A 167 -18.85 7.85 -25.27
C LEU A 167 -19.67 6.55 -25.30
N GLU A 168 -21.00 6.67 -25.37
CA GLU A 168 -21.88 5.49 -25.44
C GLU A 168 -21.62 4.65 -26.69
N THR A 169 -21.34 5.31 -27.82
CA THR A 169 -21.01 4.66 -29.09
C THR A 169 -19.64 4.00 -29.06
N ASP A 170 -18.63 4.68 -28.52
CA ASP A 170 -17.25 4.23 -28.42
C ASP A 170 -17.12 3.01 -27.49
N LEU A 171 -17.77 3.05 -26.32
CA LEU A 171 -17.83 1.91 -25.40
C LEU A 171 -18.54 0.70 -26.04
N ALA A 172 -19.65 0.93 -26.76
CA ALA A 172 -20.36 -0.15 -27.45
C ALA A 172 -19.53 -0.78 -28.57
N ALA A 173 -18.77 0.02 -29.32
CA ALA A 173 -17.90 -0.45 -30.39
C ALA A 173 -16.67 -1.22 -29.89
N ASN A 174 -16.23 -0.94 -28.66
CA ASN A 174 -15.00 -1.51 -28.09
C ASN A 174 -15.25 -2.51 -26.94
N ARG A 175 -16.49 -2.96 -26.74
CA ARG A 175 -16.90 -3.89 -25.65
C ARG A 175 -16.12 -5.21 -25.55
N ASP A 176 -15.43 -5.61 -26.62
CA ASP A 176 -14.64 -6.85 -26.66
C ASP A 176 -13.16 -6.61 -26.27
N LYS A 177 -12.78 -5.36 -25.97
CA LYS A 177 -11.47 -4.96 -25.45
C LYS A 177 -11.55 -4.66 -23.96
N ARG A 178 -10.39 -4.59 -23.32
CA ARG A 178 -10.27 -4.13 -21.92
C ARG A 178 -10.30 -2.61 -21.89
N LEU A 179 -11.18 -2.02 -21.08
CA LEU A 179 -11.47 -0.59 -21.12
C LEU A 179 -10.84 0.13 -19.92
N PHE A 180 -10.14 1.23 -20.17
CA PHE A 180 -9.55 2.11 -19.17
C PHE A 180 -10.08 3.53 -19.36
N LEU A 181 -10.76 4.08 -18.36
CA LEU A 181 -11.37 5.40 -18.40
C LEU A 181 -10.57 6.42 -17.59
N TYR A 182 -10.49 7.65 -18.07
CA TYR A 182 -9.85 8.77 -17.37
C TYR A 182 -10.84 9.92 -17.24
N SER A 183 -11.07 10.34 -16.00
CA SER A 183 -12.00 11.43 -15.66
C SER A 183 -11.37 12.26 -14.56
N HIS A 184 -11.28 13.57 -14.71
CA HIS A 184 -10.68 14.39 -13.65
C HIS A 184 -11.51 14.33 -12.36
N TYR A 185 -12.84 14.47 -12.44
CA TYR A 185 -13.73 14.33 -11.28
C TYR A 185 -14.14 12.87 -11.07
N PRO A 186 -14.19 12.41 -9.81
CA PRO A 186 -14.78 11.13 -9.49
C PRO A 186 -16.32 11.17 -9.51
N PRO A 187 -16.98 10.07 -9.92
CA PRO A 187 -18.42 9.90 -9.68
C PRO A 187 -18.75 9.99 -8.18
N TYR A 188 -17.92 9.36 -7.34
CA TYR A 188 -17.97 9.39 -5.88
C TYR A 188 -16.63 8.92 -5.30
N PHE A 189 -16.39 9.10 -4.00
CA PHE A 189 -15.19 8.54 -3.34
C PHE A 189 -15.45 7.95 -1.94
N SER A 190 -16.65 8.16 -1.37
CA SER A 190 -17.10 7.55 -0.13
C SER A 190 -18.13 6.46 -0.40
N LYS A 191 -19.29 6.82 -0.98
CA LYS A 191 -20.40 5.91 -1.30
C LYS A 191 -21.08 6.31 -2.61
N PRO A 192 -21.64 5.36 -3.39
CA PRO A 192 -22.30 5.69 -4.65
C PRO A 192 -23.51 6.61 -4.48
N ASP A 193 -24.18 6.56 -3.33
CA ASP A 193 -25.32 7.38 -2.94
C ASP A 193 -24.94 8.59 -2.05
N GLU A 194 -23.66 8.97 -1.99
CA GLU A 194 -23.21 10.11 -1.19
C GLU A 194 -23.83 11.43 -1.68
N GLN A 195 -23.89 12.44 -0.80
CA GLN A 195 -24.38 13.75 -1.22
C GLN A 195 -23.43 14.38 -2.24
N GLU A 196 -24.00 15.13 -3.17
CA GLU A 196 -23.18 16.00 -4.02
C GLU A 196 -22.39 16.97 -3.14
N ASN A 197 -21.08 17.03 -3.37
CA ASN A 197 -20.18 17.97 -2.74
C ASN A 197 -19.22 18.52 -3.81
N TYR A 198 -18.19 19.24 -3.39
CA TYR A 198 -17.29 19.90 -4.33
C TYR A 198 -16.57 18.89 -5.20
N ASP A 199 -16.19 17.75 -4.62
CA ASP A 199 -15.23 16.82 -5.21
C ASP A 199 -15.86 15.71 -6.06
N ASN A 200 -17.20 15.64 -6.18
CA ASN A 200 -17.86 14.55 -6.91
C ASN A 200 -18.81 15.05 -8.00
N ILE A 201 -19.08 14.19 -8.98
CA ILE A 201 -20.08 14.46 -10.02
C ILE A 201 -21.49 14.44 -9.40
N GLY A 202 -22.32 15.42 -9.76
CA GLY A 202 -23.72 15.51 -9.33
C GLY A 202 -24.68 14.66 -10.16
N GLU A 203 -25.91 14.50 -9.67
CA GLU A 203 -26.98 13.83 -10.43
C GLU A 203 -27.58 14.75 -11.51
N PRO A 204 -28.05 14.22 -12.65
CA PRO A 204 -28.15 12.80 -13.03
C PRO A 204 -26.86 12.19 -13.64
N GLY A 205 -25.85 13.02 -13.90
CA GLY A 205 -24.60 12.62 -14.55
C GLY A 205 -23.84 11.51 -13.80
N ARG A 206 -23.87 11.52 -12.47
CA ARG A 206 -23.27 10.44 -11.66
C ARG A 206 -23.89 9.09 -11.98
N THR A 207 -25.21 8.96 -11.86
CA THR A 207 -25.91 7.71 -12.16
C THR A 207 -25.66 7.26 -13.59
N TRP A 208 -25.64 8.19 -14.55
CA TRP A 208 -25.31 7.88 -15.94
C TRP A 208 -23.91 7.27 -16.08
N MET A 209 -22.88 7.90 -15.51
CA MET A 209 -21.51 7.44 -15.61
C MET A 209 -21.30 6.08 -14.92
N LEU A 210 -21.86 5.90 -13.72
CA LEU A 210 -21.81 4.61 -13.00
C LEU A 210 -22.45 3.47 -13.79
N ASN A 211 -23.61 3.71 -14.41
CA ASN A 211 -24.25 2.72 -15.27
C ASN A 211 -23.40 2.35 -16.49
N LEU A 212 -22.60 3.28 -17.05
CA LEU A 212 -21.68 2.95 -18.14
C LEU A 212 -20.53 2.06 -17.67
N LEU A 213 -19.96 2.34 -16.49
CA LEU A 213 -18.90 1.51 -15.91
C LEU A 213 -19.36 0.06 -15.75
N GLU A 214 -20.55 -0.15 -15.16
CA GLU A 214 -21.12 -1.49 -14.97
C GLU A 214 -21.52 -2.16 -16.30
N LYS A 215 -22.18 -1.43 -17.21
CA LYS A 215 -22.71 -2.00 -18.45
C LYS A 215 -21.62 -2.55 -19.38
N TYR A 216 -20.46 -1.90 -19.39
CA TYR A 216 -19.37 -2.22 -20.30
C TYR A 216 -18.18 -2.90 -19.61
N ASP A 217 -18.34 -3.30 -18.34
CA ASP A 217 -17.29 -3.96 -17.55
C ASP A 217 -15.96 -3.19 -17.63
N VAL A 218 -16.02 -1.86 -17.43
CA VAL A 218 -14.82 -1.02 -17.48
C VAL A 218 -13.82 -1.54 -16.45
N GLU A 219 -12.59 -1.81 -16.86
CA GLU A 219 -11.62 -2.46 -15.99
C GLU A 219 -11.13 -1.51 -14.90
N ALA A 220 -10.76 -0.29 -15.28
CA ALA A 220 -10.36 0.73 -14.33
C ALA A 220 -10.74 2.14 -14.77
N ILE A 221 -10.97 2.99 -13.77
CA ILE A 221 -11.09 4.43 -13.92
C ILE A 221 -10.01 5.13 -13.07
N PHE A 222 -9.28 6.05 -13.69
CA PHE A 222 -8.28 6.90 -13.03
C PHE A 222 -8.78 8.33 -12.94
N MET A 223 -8.66 8.92 -11.74
CA MET A 223 -9.22 10.23 -11.40
C MET A 223 -8.24 11.10 -10.62
N GLY A 224 -8.40 12.42 -10.74
CA GLY A 224 -7.58 13.45 -10.08
C GLY A 224 -8.37 14.23 -9.04
N HIS A 225 -8.21 15.56 -9.03
CA HIS A 225 -9.05 16.57 -8.38
C HIS A 225 -8.95 16.67 -6.85
N VAL A 226 -8.85 15.54 -6.17
CA VAL A 226 -8.89 15.47 -4.70
C VAL A 226 -7.51 15.49 -4.03
N HIS A 227 -6.45 15.35 -4.83
CA HIS A 227 -5.04 15.42 -4.44
C HIS A 227 -4.61 14.40 -3.37
N ASN A 228 -5.33 13.31 -3.22
CA ASN A 228 -5.08 12.27 -2.23
C ASN A 228 -5.38 10.90 -2.83
N PHE A 229 -4.66 9.89 -2.35
CA PHE A 229 -4.88 8.52 -2.77
C PHE A 229 -6.18 7.96 -2.19
N TRP A 230 -7.03 7.44 -3.07
CA TRP A 230 -8.14 6.56 -2.70
C TRP A 230 -8.27 5.41 -3.68
N PHE A 231 -8.77 4.30 -3.16
CA PHE A 231 -9.11 3.14 -3.97
C PHE A 231 -10.46 2.57 -3.53
N TYR A 232 -11.37 2.35 -4.46
CA TYR A 232 -12.61 1.60 -4.25
C TYR A 232 -12.97 0.81 -5.51
N ARG A 233 -14.03 0.00 -5.44
CA ARG A 233 -14.56 -0.73 -6.58
C ARG A 233 -16.03 -0.40 -6.77
N HIS A 234 -16.44 -0.23 -8.02
CA HIS A 234 -17.83 -0.05 -8.43
C HIS A 234 -18.20 -1.13 -9.44
N GLY A 235 -19.12 -2.03 -9.08
CA GLY A 235 -19.28 -3.29 -9.82
C GLY A 235 -17.94 -4.02 -9.90
N GLU A 236 -17.48 -4.29 -11.13
CA GLU A 236 -16.16 -4.88 -11.39
C GLU A 236 -15.05 -3.85 -11.69
N THR A 237 -15.37 -2.55 -11.77
CA THR A 237 -14.42 -1.48 -12.10
C THR A 237 -13.56 -1.05 -10.91
N ASP A 238 -12.25 -1.07 -11.09
CA ASP A 238 -11.28 -0.56 -10.13
C ASP A 238 -11.17 0.98 -10.25
N CYS A 239 -11.46 1.69 -9.16
CA CYS A 239 -11.56 3.14 -9.14
C CYS A 239 -10.41 3.74 -8.33
N TYR A 240 -9.54 4.49 -9.00
CA TYR A 240 -8.34 5.10 -8.42
C TYR A 240 -8.44 6.62 -8.42
N LEU A 241 -8.36 7.24 -7.25
CA LEU A 241 -8.03 8.66 -7.14
C LEU A 241 -6.55 8.80 -6.86
N LEU A 242 -5.88 9.56 -7.72
CA LEU A 242 -4.43 9.71 -7.67
C LEU A 242 -4.00 10.80 -6.68
N PRO A 243 -2.81 10.65 -6.07
CA PRO A 243 -2.15 11.77 -5.42
C PRO A 243 -1.80 12.84 -6.44
N SER A 244 -1.78 14.10 -6.00
CA SER A 244 -1.26 15.20 -6.82
C SER A 244 0.26 15.16 -6.89
N THR A 245 0.80 15.61 -8.02
CA THR A 245 2.24 15.85 -8.17
C THR A 245 2.69 17.18 -7.56
N ALA A 246 1.76 18.12 -7.33
CA ALA A 246 2.06 19.49 -6.94
C ALA A 246 1.85 19.77 -5.44
N PHE A 247 0.71 19.41 -4.84
CA PHE A 247 0.41 19.67 -3.42
C PHE A 247 -0.79 18.85 -2.94
N VAL A 248 -1.02 18.75 -1.62
CA VAL A 248 -2.18 18.04 -1.04
C VAL A 248 -3.31 19.03 -0.71
N ARG A 249 -4.58 18.61 -0.83
CA ARG A 249 -5.71 19.43 -0.36
C ARG A 249 -5.75 19.47 1.18
N LEU A 250 -5.83 20.67 1.76
CA LEU A 250 -5.48 20.90 3.17
C LEU A 250 -6.48 20.30 4.18
N ASP A 251 -7.77 20.33 3.87
CA ASP A 251 -8.86 19.87 4.74
C ASP A 251 -8.89 18.34 4.87
N TYR A 252 -8.36 17.61 3.89
CA TYR A 252 -8.11 16.18 4.02
C TYR A 252 -7.04 15.84 5.07
N SER A 253 -6.29 16.83 5.58
CA SER A 253 -5.44 16.62 6.76
C SER A 253 -6.23 16.28 8.03
N GLU A 254 -7.54 16.56 8.08
CA GLU A 254 -8.45 16.14 9.16
C GLU A 254 -8.57 14.62 9.27
N MET A 255 -8.18 13.85 8.24
CA MET A 255 -8.05 12.39 8.33
C MET A 255 -7.01 11.94 9.37
N TYR A 256 -6.11 12.82 9.80
CA TYR A 256 -5.01 12.49 10.70
C TYR A 256 -5.23 13.08 12.10
N ARG A 257 -5.05 12.24 13.12
CA ARG A 257 -5.25 12.62 14.54
C ARG A 257 -3.99 13.23 15.18
N ILE A 258 -3.25 14.00 14.40
CA ILE A 258 -2.00 14.68 14.77
C ILE A 258 -1.86 15.95 13.94
N SER A 259 -1.28 17.01 14.52
CA SER A 259 -0.98 18.23 13.77
C SER A 259 -0.01 17.94 12.63
N PRO A 260 -0.21 18.55 11.44
CA PRO A 260 0.78 18.50 10.38
C PRO A 260 2.16 18.98 10.83
N GLY A 261 3.21 18.37 10.31
CA GLY A 261 4.59 18.71 10.67
C GLY A 261 5.01 20.14 10.28
N PRO A 262 6.10 20.66 10.86
CA PRO A 262 6.65 21.97 10.49
C PRO A 262 6.95 22.08 8.98
N GLY A 263 6.68 23.24 8.37
CA GLY A 263 6.95 23.46 6.94
C GLY A 263 6.00 22.74 5.97
N SER A 264 4.98 22.04 6.49
CA SER A 264 3.93 21.39 5.68
C SER A 264 2.83 22.34 5.20
N GLU A 265 2.89 23.64 5.53
CA GLU A 265 1.83 24.61 5.21
C GLU A 265 0.44 24.11 5.62
N PHE A 266 0.29 23.75 6.90
CA PHE A 266 -0.94 23.18 7.47
C PHE A 266 -1.40 21.89 6.78
N GLY A 267 -0.46 21.07 6.30
CA GLY A 267 -0.75 19.80 5.61
C GLY A 267 -0.83 19.91 4.09
N ARG A 268 -0.81 21.11 3.51
CA ARG A 268 -0.87 21.31 2.05
C ARG A 268 0.41 20.84 1.33
N ASN A 269 1.55 20.87 2.02
CA ASN A 269 2.85 20.41 1.54
C ASN A 269 3.30 19.13 2.26
N ASP A 270 2.39 18.19 2.47
CA ASP A 270 2.71 16.87 3.00
C ASP A 270 3.43 16.01 1.94
N ARG A 271 4.74 16.25 1.85
CA ARG A 271 5.61 15.78 0.76
C ARG A 271 5.54 14.27 0.48
N PRO A 272 5.53 13.36 1.48
CA PRO A 272 5.43 11.93 1.20
C PRO A 272 4.14 11.52 0.48
N LYS A 273 3.09 12.35 0.50
CA LYS A 273 1.81 12.07 -0.14
C LYS A 273 1.74 12.52 -1.60
N LEU A 274 2.77 13.21 -2.08
CA LEU A 274 2.87 13.63 -3.48
C LEU A 274 3.43 12.49 -4.32
N GLY A 275 2.87 12.30 -5.50
CA GLY A 275 3.20 11.13 -6.30
C GLY A 275 2.42 11.02 -7.58
N TYR A 276 2.57 9.87 -8.22
CA TYR A 276 1.86 9.48 -9.43
C TYR A 276 1.87 7.95 -9.56
N PHE A 277 1.17 7.40 -10.54
CA PHE A 277 1.09 5.94 -10.74
C PHE A 277 1.91 5.47 -11.93
N ILE A 278 2.51 4.29 -11.80
CA ILE A 278 2.85 3.43 -12.93
C ILE A 278 1.85 2.27 -12.93
N VAL A 279 1.12 2.12 -14.03
CA VAL A 279 0.17 1.02 -14.21
C VAL A 279 0.85 -0.07 -15.01
N HIS A 280 0.83 -1.29 -14.48
CA HIS A 280 1.34 -2.48 -15.15
C HIS A 280 0.17 -3.31 -15.64
N VAL A 281 0.05 -3.45 -16.95
CA VAL A 281 -0.99 -4.25 -17.59
C VAL A 281 -0.46 -5.67 -17.80
N HIS A 282 -1.23 -6.66 -17.36
CA HIS A 282 -0.97 -8.07 -17.52
C HIS A 282 -2.09 -8.74 -18.33
N GLU A 283 -1.91 -9.99 -18.75
CA GLU A 283 -2.90 -10.75 -19.53
C GLU A 283 -4.30 -10.80 -18.86
N GLY A 284 -4.35 -10.93 -17.54
CA GLY A 284 -5.57 -11.11 -16.74
C GLY A 284 -5.96 -9.93 -15.84
N GLY A 285 -5.42 -8.74 -16.07
CA GLY A 285 -5.76 -7.54 -15.28
C GLY A 285 -4.63 -6.51 -15.22
N HIS A 286 -4.63 -5.66 -14.21
CA HIS A 286 -3.58 -4.67 -13.98
C HIS A 286 -3.21 -4.56 -12.50
N VAL A 287 -2.07 -3.93 -12.23
CA VAL A 287 -1.67 -3.46 -10.90
C VAL A 287 -1.12 -2.04 -11.01
N CYS A 288 -1.27 -1.27 -9.93
CA CYS A 288 -0.76 0.09 -9.84
C CYS A 288 0.41 0.14 -8.85
N ASP A 289 1.59 0.53 -9.32
CA ASP A 289 2.69 0.96 -8.46
C ASP A 289 2.54 2.46 -8.19
N ILE A 290 2.55 2.85 -6.91
CA ILE A 290 2.50 4.26 -6.54
C ILE A 290 3.92 4.77 -6.31
N VAL A 291 4.29 5.77 -7.10
CA VAL A 291 5.58 6.44 -7.03
C VAL A 291 5.42 7.70 -6.18
N ARG A 292 6.02 7.71 -4.99
CA ARG A 292 6.14 8.91 -4.16
C ARG A 292 7.25 9.80 -4.70
N THR A 293 6.92 11.04 -5.04
CA THR A 293 7.93 12.04 -5.46
C THR A 293 8.62 12.69 -4.26
N TYR A 294 8.05 12.53 -3.05
CA TYR A 294 8.50 13.21 -1.84
C TYR A 294 8.58 14.74 -1.99
N GLY A 295 7.80 15.30 -2.91
CA GLY A 295 7.84 16.71 -3.27
C GLY A 295 9.19 17.18 -3.82
N ASN A 296 10.00 16.27 -4.35
CA ASN A 296 11.29 16.56 -4.99
C ASN A 296 11.11 17.51 -6.17
N GLU A 297 12.15 18.31 -6.40
CA GLU A 297 12.14 19.43 -7.31
C GLU A 297 13.34 19.35 -8.25
N ALA A 298 13.15 19.72 -9.52
CA ALA A 298 14.23 19.93 -10.46
C ALA A 298 14.23 21.40 -10.88
N ALA A 299 15.33 22.11 -10.67
CA ALA A 299 15.45 23.51 -11.11
C ALA A 299 15.59 23.62 -12.64
N LEU A 300 15.15 24.75 -13.21
CA LEU A 300 15.30 25.02 -14.64
C LEU A 300 16.79 24.98 -15.04
N GLY A 301 17.10 24.24 -16.11
CA GLY A 301 18.48 24.08 -16.60
C GLY A 301 19.40 23.24 -15.72
N SER A 302 18.92 22.68 -14.60
CA SER A 302 19.72 21.72 -13.82
C SER A 302 20.04 20.47 -14.63
N PRO A 303 21.22 19.85 -14.47
CA PRO A 303 21.55 18.63 -15.20
C PRO A 303 20.60 17.49 -14.81
N VAL A 304 20.31 16.61 -15.78
CA VAL A 304 19.68 15.31 -15.49
C VAL A 304 20.75 14.43 -14.88
N VAL A 305 20.54 14.02 -13.62
CA VAL A 305 21.42 13.07 -12.94
C VAL A 305 20.94 11.67 -13.28
N ALA A 306 21.86 10.77 -13.60
CA ALA A 306 21.51 9.36 -13.77
C ALA A 306 21.14 8.78 -12.42
N GLU A 307 19.90 8.32 -12.28
CA GLU A 307 19.44 7.62 -11.09
C GLU A 307 20.15 6.26 -10.99
N PRO A 308 20.46 5.80 -9.76
CA PRO A 308 20.99 4.47 -9.55
C PRO A 308 19.98 3.41 -10.00
N SER A 309 20.48 2.23 -10.37
CA SER A 309 19.60 1.09 -10.65
C SER A 309 18.94 0.65 -9.36
N CYS A 310 17.61 0.75 -9.28
CA CYS A 310 16.85 0.33 -8.11
C CYS A 310 16.01 -0.91 -8.43
N ILE A 311 15.78 -1.74 -7.41
CA ILE A 311 14.84 -2.84 -7.53
C ILE A 311 13.40 -2.34 -7.58
N ALA A 312 12.63 -2.83 -8.55
CA ALA A 312 11.21 -2.49 -8.68
C ALA A 312 10.42 -3.10 -7.50
N PRO A 313 9.56 -2.31 -6.82
CA PRO A 313 8.64 -2.82 -5.80
C PRO A 313 7.73 -3.93 -6.33
N VAL A 314 7.18 -4.75 -5.44
CA VAL A 314 6.24 -5.82 -5.80
C VAL A 314 4.87 -5.54 -5.22
N HIS A 315 3.84 -5.47 -6.06
CA HIS A 315 2.45 -5.34 -5.61
C HIS A 315 1.99 -6.63 -4.91
N PRO A 316 1.10 -6.60 -3.89
CA PRO A 316 0.63 -7.79 -3.17
C PRO A 316 0.11 -8.92 -4.08
N ARG A 317 -0.63 -8.58 -5.16
CA ARG A 317 -1.11 -9.55 -6.17
C ARG A 317 0.01 -10.32 -6.89
N LEU A 318 1.20 -9.73 -6.97
CA LEU A 318 2.37 -10.32 -7.63
C LEU A 318 3.37 -10.90 -6.61
N ASN A 319 3.16 -10.69 -5.31
CA ASN A 319 4.06 -11.16 -4.26
C ASN A 319 3.87 -12.67 -3.98
N ARG A 320 4.84 -13.46 -4.44
CA ARG A 320 4.86 -14.93 -4.27
C ARG A 320 5.41 -15.36 -2.91
N ARG A 321 6.08 -14.47 -2.18
CA ARG A 321 6.77 -14.74 -0.91
C ARG A 321 6.24 -13.83 0.20
N GLY A 322 4.93 -13.83 0.39
CA GLY A 322 4.24 -12.87 1.26
C GLY A 322 3.77 -13.42 2.61
N ASP A 323 4.50 -14.34 3.26
CA ASP A 323 4.08 -14.90 4.56
C ASP A 323 4.46 -14.03 5.78
N PHE A 324 4.96 -12.83 5.53
CA PHE A 324 5.11 -11.76 6.51
C PHE A 324 3.98 -10.73 6.38
N GLY A 325 3.42 -10.30 7.50
CA GLY A 325 2.29 -9.37 7.56
C GLY A 325 2.24 -8.52 8.81
N PHE A 326 1.14 -7.79 8.97
CA PHE A 326 0.92 -6.89 10.09
C PHE A 326 -0.38 -7.18 10.86
N ASP A 327 -0.33 -6.95 12.17
CA ASP A 327 -1.50 -6.90 13.06
C ASP A 327 -2.14 -5.51 13.00
N MET A 328 -3.35 -5.43 12.46
CA MET A 328 -4.07 -4.17 12.27
C MET A 328 -4.79 -3.77 13.56
N ARG A 329 -4.02 -3.22 14.49
CA ARG A 329 -4.53 -2.78 15.80
C ARG A 329 -5.33 -1.48 15.75
N GLN A 330 -5.06 -0.65 14.75
CA GLN A 330 -5.75 0.62 14.54
C GLN A 330 -6.85 0.43 13.51
N ASN A 331 -7.90 1.23 13.60
CA ASN A 331 -8.92 1.25 12.56
C ASN A 331 -8.30 1.84 11.29
N TRP A 332 -8.02 0.95 10.32
CA TRP A 332 -7.38 1.27 9.05
C TRP A 332 -8.38 1.38 7.89
N MET A 333 -9.66 1.12 8.17
CA MET A 333 -10.80 1.34 7.28
C MET A 333 -11.68 2.48 7.78
N GLU A 334 -11.12 3.36 8.62
CA GLU A 334 -11.86 4.44 9.27
C GLU A 334 -12.44 5.43 8.26
N ILE A 335 -13.73 5.74 8.44
CA ILE A 335 -14.40 6.87 7.80
C ILE A 335 -14.38 8.03 8.78
N VAL A 336 -13.81 9.15 8.35
CA VAL A 336 -13.68 10.40 9.07
C VAL A 336 -14.68 11.41 8.50
N GLU A 337 -15.27 12.21 9.39
CA GLU A 337 -16.09 13.35 9.01
C GLU A 337 -15.20 14.60 8.93
N ILE A 338 -15.15 15.22 7.75
CA ILE A 338 -14.53 16.53 7.53
C ILE A 338 -15.58 17.59 7.81
N PRO A 339 -15.31 18.55 8.72
CA PRO A 339 -16.21 19.65 9.00
C PRO A 339 -16.26 20.64 7.83
N PRO A 340 -17.24 21.56 7.80
CA PRO A 340 -17.24 22.64 6.82
C PRO A 340 -15.96 23.49 6.95
N THR A 341 -15.33 23.80 5.82
CA THR A 341 -13.92 24.22 5.78
C THR A 341 -13.71 25.71 5.57
N GLY A 342 -14.76 26.49 5.26
CA GLY A 342 -14.66 27.89 4.84
C GLY A 342 -14.16 28.09 3.41
N GLY A 343 -13.69 27.02 2.75
CA GLY A 343 -13.12 27.07 1.40
C GLY A 343 -14.15 26.70 0.35
N LEU A 344 -14.18 25.41 0.02
CA LEU A 344 -15.00 24.88 -1.06
C LEU A 344 -16.31 24.31 -0.50
N ASP A 345 -16.26 23.42 0.49
CA ASP A 345 -17.47 22.89 1.16
C ASP A 345 -17.77 23.63 2.50
N GLU A 346 -18.56 24.72 2.44
CA GLU A 346 -18.90 25.51 3.64
C GLU A 346 -20.23 25.14 4.31
N PHE A 347 -21.10 24.40 3.61
CA PHE A 347 -22.47 24.17 4.08
C PHE A 347 -22.73 22.75 4.58
N ASP A 348 -21.81 21.82 4.33
CA ASP A 348 -22.01 20.40 4.60
C ASP A 348 -20.79 19.74 5.22
N ARG A 349 -21.04 18.58 5.84
CA ARG A 349 -19.99 17.69 6.35
C ARG A 349 -19.78 16.55 5.38
N LYS A 350 -18.53 16.22 5.13
CA LYS A 350 -18.14 15.21 4.16
C LYS A 350 -17.53 14.00 4.86
N GLN A 351 -17.94 12.81 4.45
CA GLN A 351 -17.41 11.57 4.98
C GLN A 351 -16.35 11.02 4.05
N VAL A 352 -15.13 10.80 4.53
CA VAL A 352 -14.02 10.25 3.73
C VAL A 352 -13.38 9.08 4.45
N ARG A 353 -12.96 8.06 3.69
CA ARG A 353 -12.10 7.00 4.23
C ARG A 353 -10.65 7.46 4.22
N ASN A 354 -9.80 6.99 5.12
CA ASN A 354 -8.36 7.16 4.98
C ASN A 354 -7.73 5.91 4.33
N ASP A 355 -7.35 6.01 3.05
CA ASP A 355 -6.76 4.88 2.29
C ASP A 355 -5.22 4.88 2.26
N TYR A 356 -4.53 5.79 2.96
CA TYR A 356 -3.06 5.74 3.07
C TYR A 356 -2.51 4.46 3.73
N PRO A 357 -3.18 3.84 4.73
CA PRO A 357 -2.83 2.49 5.18
C PRO A 357 -2.79 1.47 4.05
N LEU A 358 -3.80 1.48 3.17
CA LEU A 358 -3.89 0.57 2.03
C LEU A 358 -2.78 0.85 1.01
N MET A 359 -2.58 2.13 0.66
CA MET A 359 -1.49 2.56 -0.22
C MET A 359 -0.16 2.01 0.26
N ALA A 360 0.13 2.13 1.55
CA ALA A 360 1.38 1.66 2.13
C ALA A 360 1.52 0.13 2.10
N LEU A 361 0.43 -0.62 2.32
CA LEU A 361 0.43 -2.08 2.18
C LEU A 361 0.75 -2.50 0.73
N TRP A 362 0.19 -1.79 -0.26
CA TRP A 362 0.47 -2.03 -1.67
C TRP A 362 1.91 -1.72 -2.05
N GLU A 363 2.43 -0.55 -1.65
CA GLU A 363 3.82 -0.17 -1.90
C GLU A 363 4.81 -1.13 -1.24
N MET A 364 4.48 -1.69 -0.08
CA MET A 364 5.32 -2.67 0.61
C MET A 364 5.16 -4.11 0.08
N GLY A 365 4.18 -4.38 -0.78
CA GLY A 365 3.88 -5.74 -1.24
C GLY A 365 3.31 -6.65 -0.15
N VAL A 366 2.74 -6.10 0.92
CA VAL A 366 2.20 -6.89 2.04
C VAL A 366 0.85 -7.46 1.66
N LYS A 367 0.71 -8.78 1.74
CA LYS A 367 -0.56 -9.48 1.54
C LYS A 367 -1.22 -9.95 2.85
N LYS A 368 -0.44 -10.33 3.87
CA LYS A 368 -0.97 -10.90 5.12
C LYS A 368 -1.40 -9.80 6.08
N ILE A 369 -2.67 -9.79 6.45
CA ILE A 369 -3.25 -8.78 7.32
C ILE A 369 -4.03 -9.48 8.43
N ARG A 370 -3.63 -9.26 9.68
CA ARG A 370 -4.32 -9.84 10.85
C ARG A 370 -5.33 -8.83 11.40
N ILE A 371 -6.60 -9.23 11.48
CA ILE A 371 -7.74 -8.35 11.78
C ILE A 371 -8.61 -8.88 12.93
N PRO A 372 -9.18 -7.99 13.76
CA PRO A 372 -10.06 -8.40 14.86
C PRO A 372 -11.41 -8.91 14.35
N PHE A 373 -12.03 -9.84 15.08
CA PHE A 373 -13.41 -10.29 14.82
C PHE A 373 -14.43 -9.14 14.68
N GLN A 374 -14.19 -8.02 15.35
CA GLN A 374 -15.00 -6.81 15.29
C GLN A 374 -15.22 -6.30 13.85
N ASP A 375 -14.27 -6.52 12.94
CA ASP A 375 -14.42 -6.09 11.55
C ASP A 375 -15.55 -6.82 10.83
N LEU A 376 -15.92 -8.05 11.25
CA LEU A 376 -17.07 -8.77 10.72
C LEU A 376 -18.43 -8.30 11.27
N GLN A 377 -18.43 -7.35 12.21
CA GLN A 377 -19.67 -6.81 12.79
C GLN A 377 -20.13 -5.52 12.09
N ILE A 378 -19.30 -4.97 11.20
CA ILE A 378 -19.55 -3.72 10.48
C ILE A 378 -19.80 -4.09 9.00
N PRO A 379 -21.02 -3.91 8.47
CA PRO A 379 -21.34 -4.28 7.08
C PRO A 379 -20.40 -3.67 6.03
N ASP A 380 -20.08 -2.38 6.14
CA ASP A 380 -19.18 -1.70 5.20
C ASP A 380 -17.75 -2.31 5.21
N ASN A 381 -17.29 -2.83 6.35
CA ASN A 381 -15.99 -3.51 6.43
C ASN A 381 -16.02 -4.85 5.69
N ILE A 382 -17.13 -5.59 5.73
CA ILE A 382 -17.27 -6.87 5.04
C ILE A 382 -17.07 -6.71 3.54
N ASP A 383 -17.73 -5.71 2.93
CA ASP A 383 -17.63 -5.46 1.49
C ASP A 383 -16.23 -4.97 1.12
N ARG A 384 -15.63 -4.10 1.96
CA ARG A 384 -14.26 -3.64 1.78
C ARG A 384 -13.26 -4.79 1.84
N LEU A 385 -13.38 -5.70 2.81
CA LEU A 385 -12.48 -6.84 2.95
C LEU A 385 -12.59 -7.81 1.76
N ARG A 386 -13.80 -8.09 1.26
CA ARG A 386 -13.97 -8.89 0.03
C ARG A 386 -13.32 -8.26 -1.19
N MET A 387 -13.52 -6.96 -1.35
CA MET A 387 -12.89 -6.19 -2.43
C MET A 387 -11.37 -6.24 -2.32
N LEU A 388 -10.80 -6.05 -1.13
CA LEU A 388 -9.36 -6.14 -0.92
C LEU A 388 -8.79 -7.55 -1.09
N LYS A 389 -9.57 -8.58 -0.76
CA LYS A 389 -9.19 -9.97 -1.03
C LYS A 389 -9.02 -10.22 -2.54
N SER A 390 -9.93 -9.70 -3.37
CA SER A 390 -9.78 -9.78 -4.84
C SER A 390 -8.51 -9.06 -5.35
N HIS A 391 -7.97 -8.15 -4.53
CA HIS A 391 -6.74 -7.40 -4.77
C HIS A 391 -5.49 -8.02 -4.12
N GLY A 392 -5.53 -9.32 -3.82
CA GLY A 392 -4.37 -10.09 -3.37
C GLY A 392 -4.09 -10.03 -1.86
N HIS A 393 -4.98 -9.42 -1.08
CA HIS A 393 -4.87 -9.42 0.38
C HIS A 393 -5.42 -10.72 0.99
N GLU A 394 -4.77 -11.19 2.03
CA GLU A 394 -5.09 -12.39 2.79
C GLU A 394 -5.31 -12.04 4.25
N PHE A 395 -6.52 -12.25 4.75
CA PHE A 395 -6.89 -11.86 6.12
C PHE A 395 -6.80 -13.04 7.10
N THR A 396 -6.19 -12.80 8.25
CA THR A 396 -6.25 -13.71 9.40
C THR A 396 -7.12 -13.08 10.47
N LEU A 397 -8.29 -13.68 10.69
CA LEU A 397 -9.22 -13.25 11.73
C LEU A 397 -8.66 -13.62 13.10
N PHE A 398 -8.82 -12.79 14.13
CA PHE A 398 -8.59 -13.22 15.50
C PHE A 398 -9.76 -12.95 16.43
N SER A 399 -9.99 -13.89 17.34
CA SER A 399 -11.02 -13.81 18.39
C SER A 399 -10.55 -14.44 19.71
N PHE A 400 -11.38 -14.34 20.75
CA PHE A 400 -11.07 -14.89 22.06
C PHE A 400 -12.27 -15.64 22.66
N GLY A 401 -12.00 -16.80 23.26
CA GLY A 401 -13.00 -17.64 23.92
C GLY A 401 -13.93 -18.36 22.94
N ASN A 402 -14.86 -19.12 23.50
CA ASN A 402 -15.91 -19.79 22.74
C ASN A 402 -16.89 -18.76 22.12
N PRO A 403 -17.02 -18.67 20.78
CA PRO A 403 -17.89 -17.68 20.14
C PRO A 403 -19.38 -17.93 20.46
N SER A 404 -20.12 -16.84 20.72
CA SER A 404 -21.58 -16.87 20.86
C SER A 404 -22.27 -17.36 19.58
N PRO A 405 -23.55 -17.82 19.62
CA PRO A 405 -24.26 -18.26 18.42
C PRO A 405 -24.23 -17.22 17.29
N ARG A 406 -24.50 -15.95 17.60
CA ARG A 406 -24.41 -14.85 16.63
C ARG A 406 -23.01 -14.69 16.02
N HIS A 407 -21.96 -14.86 16.82
CA HIS A 407 -20.58 -14.76 16.32
C HIS A 407 -20.23 -15.95 15.42
N ARG A 408 -20.70 -17.16 15.76
CA ARG A 408 -20.55 -18.35 14.91
C ARG A 408 -21.21 -18.17 13.56
N ASP A 409 -22.41 -17.59 13.53
CA ASP A 409 -23.13 -17.29 12.30
C ASP A 409 -22.34 -16.32 11.42
N LEU A 410 -21.80 -15.24 12.00
CA LEU A 410 -20.97 -14.28 11.26
C LEU A 410 -19.68 -14.93 10.72
N ILE A 411 -18.97 -15.70 11.55
CA ILE A 411 -17.74 -16.41 11.13
C ILE A 411 -18.06 -17.37 9.98
N THR A 412 -19.11 -18.19 10.12
CA THR A 412 -19.47 -19.20 9.11
C THR A 412 -19.97 -18.57 7.82
N THR A 413 -20.75 -17.48 7.92
CA THR A 413 -21.32 -16.79 6.76
C THR A 413 -20.25 -16.03 5.95
N HIS A 414 -19.23 -15.50 6.64
CA HIS A 414 -18.19 -14.65 6.04
C HIS A 414 -16.81 -15.32 5.98
N GLN A 415 -16.73 -16.64 6.14
CA GLN A 415 -15.46 -17.39 6.06
C GLN A 415 -14.79 -17.30 4.68
N ASP A 416 -15.53 -16.86 3.66
CA ASP A 416 -14.98 -16.54 2.34
C ASP A 416 -14.01 -15.35 2.37
N ILE A 417 -14.00 -14.53 3.42
CA ILE A 417 -13.20 -13.30 3.51
C ILE A 417 -11.78 -13.58 3.99
N PHE A 418 -11.62 -14.47 4.98
CA PHE A 418 -10.34 -14.72 5.64
C PHE A 418 -9.71 -16.04 5.17
N SER A 419 -8.38 -16.09 5.18
CA SER A 419 -7.58 -17.26 4.84
C SER A 419 -7.21 -18.10 6.05
N ALA A 420 -7.34 -17.56 7.26
CA ALA A 420 -7.09 -18.26 8.52
C ALA A 420 -7.87 -17.61 9.67
N TRP A 421 -8.04 -18.36 10.76
CA TRP A 421 -8.65 -17.86 11.98
C TRP A 421 -7.84 -18.26 13.22
N GLU A 422 -7.43 -17.29 14.02
CA GLU A 422 -6.80 -17.50 15.32
C GLU A 422 -7.81 -17.36 16.47
N ILE A 423 -7.88 -18.36 17.33
CA ILE A 423 -8.72 -18.34 18.53
C ILE A 423 -7.86 -18.38 19.81
N GLY A 424 -7.94 -17.31 20.59
CA GLY A 424 -7.32 -17.23 21.91
C GLY A 424 -8.15 -17.94 22.97
N LEU A 425 -7.54 -18.77 23.81
CA LEU A 425 -8.18 -19.42 24.96
C LEU A 425 -7.43 -19.13 26.27
N ASN A 426 -8.19 -18.96 27.35
CA ASN A 426 -7.65 -18.97 28.70
C ASN A 426 -7.59 -20.40 29.22
N TRP A 427 -6.38 -20.87 29.54
CA TRP A 427 -6.13 -22.22 30.02
C TRP A 427 -6.86 -22.55 31.33
N GLU A 428 -7.11 -21.55 32.19
CA GLU A 428 -7.83 -21.73 33.46
C GLU A 428 -9.30 -22.14 33.27
N VAL A 429 -9.88 -21.84 32.11
CA VAL A 429 -11.27 -22.14 31.77
C VAL A 429 -11.38 -22.99 30.49
N LEU A 430 -10.28 -23.64 30.09
CA LEU A 430 -10.19 -24.43 28.87
C LEU A 430 -11.30 -25.48 28.78
N GLU A 431 -11.52 -26.24 29.86
CA GLU A 431 -12.53 -27.30 29.94
C GLU A 431 -13.96 -26.80 29.65
N ARG A 432 -14.26 -25.54 29.96
CA ARG A 432 -15.57 -24.94 29.70
C ARG A 432 -15.76 -24.61 28.21
N ASP A 433 -14.70 -24.14 27.56
CA ASP A 433 -14.78 -23.53 26.23
C ASP A 433 -14.40 -24.50 25.10
N ILE A 434 -13.58 -25.51 25.39
CA ILE A 434 -12.92 -26.37 24.40
C ILE A 434 -13.89 -27.12 23.49
N GLY A 435 -14.98 -27.66 24.04
CA GLY A 435 -15.99 -28.38 23.24
C GLY A 435 -16.64 -27.46 22.21
N GLY A 436 -17.06 -26.27 22.64
CA GLY A 436 -17.64 -25.28 21.76
C GLY A 436 -16.64 -24.80 20.69
N VAL A 437 -15.37 -24.59 21.04
CA VAL A 437 -14.33 -24.24 20.07
C VAL A 437 -14.10 -25.34 19.05
N GLY A 438 -14.02 -26.60 19.49
CA GLY A 438 -13.88 -27.75 18.59
C GLY A 438 -15.02 -27.87 17.59
N GLU A 439 -16.27 -27.64 18.03
CA GLU A 439 -17.44 -27.65 17.14
C GLU A 439 -17.36 -26.60 16.04
N ILE A 440 -17.11 -25.33 16.38
CA ILE A 440 -17.06 -24.26 15.39
C ILE A 440 -15.83 -24.39 14.48
N ALA A 441 -14.69 -24.83 15.01
CA ALA A 441 -13.48 -25.05 14.22
C ALA A 441 -13.67 -26.11 13.13
N ARG A 442 -14.48 -27.15 13.39
CA ARG A 442 -14.86 -28.15 12.37
C ARG A 442 -15.93 -27.68 11.39
N ALA A 443 -16.68 -26.63 11.74
CA ALA A 443 -17.75 -26.10 10.91
C ALA A 443 -17.26 -25.10 9.85
N VAL A 444 -16.02 -24.61 9.98
CA VAL A 444 -15.39 -23.72 9.01
C VAL A 444 -14.40 -24.49 8.13
N VAL A 445 -14.19 -24.00 6.90
CA VAL A 445 -13.23 -24.59 5.94
C VAL A 445 -11.84 -23.96 6.03
N VAL A 446 -11.74 -22.79 6.66
CA VAL A 446 -10.46 -22.10 6.83
C VAL A 446 -9.61 -22.77 7.92
N PRO A 447 -8.27 -22.73 7.83
CA PRO A 447 -7.40 -23.24 8.88
C PRO A 447 -7.59 -22.47 10.19
N VAL A 448 -7.74 -23.20 11.30
CA VAL A 448 -7.93 -22.64 12.64
C VAL A 448 -6.67 -22.84 13.49
N TYR A 449 -6.21 -21.74 14.10
CA TYR A 449 -5.00 -21.67 14.90
C TYR A 449 -5.35 -21.43 16.36
N LEU A 450 -4.80 -22.26 17.25
CA LEU A 450 -4.98 -22.08 18.69
C LEU A 450 -3.93 -21.14 19.27
N SER A 451 -4.38 -20.14 20.02
CA SER A 451 -3.53 -19.26 20.81
C SER A 451 -3.83 -19.41 22.29
N ARG A 452 -2.81 -19.45 23.14
CA ARG A 452 -2.97 -19.54 24.59
C ARG A 452 -2.79 -18.18 25.26
N LEU A 453 -3.72 -17.79 26.13
CA LEU A 453 -3.56 -16.66 27.03
C LEU A 453 -2.57 -17.00 28.16
N ARG A 454 -1.63 -16.09 28.45
CA ARG A 454 -0.61 -16.26 29.49
C ARG A 454 -1.15 -15.88 30.87
N SER A 455 -0.85 -16.68 31.88
CA SER A 455 -1.28 -16.45 33.26
C SER A 455 -0.53 -15.27 33.91
N ILE A 456 -1.08 -14.75 35.01
CA ILE A 456 -0.47 -13.67 35.79
C ILE A 456 0.93 -14.05 36.27
N ASP A 457 1.13 -15.30 36.70
CA ASP A 457 2.40 -15.76 37.25
C ASP A 457 3.47 -15.93 36.18
N GLU A 458 3.09 -16.40 34.98
CA GLU A 458 3.99 -16.45 33.82
C GLU A 458 4.45 -15.05 33.44
N GLN A 459 3.53 -14.08 33.42
CA GLN A 459 3.86 -12.69 33.11
C GLN A 459 4.77 -12.06 34.17
N ARG A 460 4.56 -12.37 35.46
CA ARG A 460 5.46 -11.94 36.56
C ARG A 460 6.86 -12.51 36.40
N SER A 461 6.97 -13.77 36.01
CA SER A 461 8.26 -14.43 35.80
C SER A 461 9.03 -13.81 34.63
N GLU A 462 8.33 -13.47 33.54
CA GLU A 462 8.93 -12.83 32.35
C GLU A 462 9.38 -11.39 32.63
N ALA A 463 8.50 -10.59 33.23
CA ALA A 463 8.71 -9.16 33.41
C ALA A 463 9.40 -8.77 34.73
N GLY A 464 9.65 -9.74 35.61
CA GLY A 464 10.09 -9.54 37.00
C GLY A 464 9.02 -8.90 37.91
N LYS A 465 7.90 -8.43 37.36
CA LYS A 465 6.75 -7.87 38.09
C LYS A 465 5.47 -7.99 37.27
N TYR A 466 4.33 -7.89 37.94
CA TYR A 466 3.04 -7.94 37.28
C TYR A 466 2.69 -6.59 36.64
N TYR A 467 2.25 -6.65 35.38
CA TYR A 467 1.60 -5.56 34.69
C TYR A 467 0.20 -5.99 34.27
N HIS A 468 -0.77 -5.06 34.30
CA HIS A 468 -2.10 -5.30 33.77
C HIS A 468 -2.09 -5.26 32.23
N ALA A 469 -1.49 -6.28 31.61
CA ALA A 469 -1.34 -6.43 30.18
C ALA A 469 -1.80 -7.81 29.71
N ILE A 470 -2.32 -7.87 28.48
CA ILE A 470 -2.71 -9.12 27.85
C ILE A 470 -1.52 -9.65 27.04
N ASN A 471 -1.12 -10.88 27.32
CA ASN A 471 -0.11 -11.61 26.56
C ASN A 471 -0.71 -12.95 26.11
N HIS A 472 -0.53 -13.31 24.84
CA HIS A 472 -0.99 -14.57 24.30
C HIS A 472 -0.01 -15.16 23.28
N GLY A 473 -0.18 -16.44 22.96
CA GLY A 473 0.70 -17.25 22.15
C GLY A 473 1.56 -18.19 23.01
N PHE A 474 1.96 -19.31 22.41
CA PHE A 474 2.84 -20.32 23.01
C PHE A 474 4.30 -19.89 22.91
N LEU A 475 5.09 -20.27 23.93
CA LEU A 475 6.54 -20.30 23.86
C LEU A 475 7.00 -21.71 23.44
N ALA A 476 8.26 -21.86 23.02
CA ALA A 476 8.81 -23.16 22.65
C ALA A 476 8.69 -24.19 23.80
N ASP A 477 8.87 -23.75 25.04
CA ASP A 477 8.77 -24.58 26.24
C ASP A 477 7.36 -25.14 26.49
N ASP A 478 6.33 -24.56 25.85
CA ASP A 478 4.96 -25.04 25.96
C ASP A 478 4.66 -26.25 25.04
N ARG A 479 5.66 -26.86 24.37
CA ARG A 479 5.47 -27.97 23.41
C ARG A 479 4.54 -29.07 23.94
N ASN A 480 4.73 -29.51 25.17
CA ASN A 480 3.88 -30.57 25.74
C ASN A 480 2.43 -30.11 25.89
N GLN A 481 2.20 -28.86 26.28
CA GLN A 481 0.86 -28.30 26.39
C GLN A 481 0.18 -28.16 25.02
N MET A 482 0.96 -27.82 23.98
CA MET A 482 0.47 -27.82 22.60
C MET A 482 0.04 -29.23 22.16
N ALA A 483 0.91 -30.22 22.38
CA ALA A 483 0.63 -31.62 22.06
C ALA A 483 -0.62 -32.14 22.80
N ASP A 484 -0.70 -31.87 24.11
CA ASP A 484 -1.84 -32.28 24.94
C ASP A 484 -3.14 -31.65 24.43
N ALA A 485 -3.14 -30.36 24.11
CA ALA A 485 -4.31 -29.66 23.58
C ALA A 485 -4.77 -30.22 22.22
N LEU A 486 -3.82 -30.49 21.31
CA LEU A 486 -4.09 -31.08 19.99
C LEU A 486 -4.60 -32.53 20.08
N ALA A 487 -4.21 -33.26 21.14
CA ALA A 487 -4.67 -34.62 21.39
C ALA A 487 -6.04 -34.71 22.06
N ARG A 488 -6.58 -33.60 22.59
CA ARG A 488 -7.93 -33.58 23.20
C ARG A 488 -8.98 -33.99 22.18
N PRO A 489 -9.93 -34.90 22.50
CA PRO A 489 -10.95 -35.35 21.55
C PRO A 489 -11.76 -34.21 20.90
N GLU A 490 -11.98 -33.14 21.65
CA GLU A 490 -12.73 -31.96 21.21
C GLU A 490 -12.00 -31.22 20.07
N LEU A 491 -10.67 -31.10 20.15
CA LEU A 491 -9.83 -30.34 19.21
C LEU A 491 -9.10 -31.20 18.17
N SER A 492 -8.97 -32.50 18.41
CA SER A 492 -8.19 -33.39 17.55
C SER A 492 -8.71 -33.38 16.12
N GLY A 493 -7.86 -32.98 15.16
CA GLY A 493 -8.22 -32.80 13.76
C GLY A 493 -9.12 -31.59 13.45
N ALA A 494 -9.44 -30.74 14.43
CA ALA A 494 -10.16 -29.49 14.23
C ALA A 494 -9.23 -28.28 14.03
N LEU A 495 -7.99 -28.37 14.53
CA LEU A 495 -7.00 -27.30 14.46
C LEU A 495 -5.98 -27.60 13.38
N SER A 496 -5.59 -26.54 12.65
CA SER A 496 -4.57 -26.59 11.61
C SER A 496 -3.25 -25.97 12.04
N GLY A 497 -3.22 -25.27 13.17
CA GLY A 497 -2.03 -24.56 13.63
C GLY A 497 -2.07 -24.10 15.07
N VAL A 498 -0.95 -23.55 15.51
CA VAL A 498 -0.80 -22.91 16.82
C VAL A 498 -0.10 -21.55 16.68
N VAL A 499 -0.43 -20.63 17.58
CA VAL A 499 0.15 -19.28 17.60
C VAL A 499 1.33 -19.26 18.56
N PHE A 500 2.51 -18.91 18.06
CA PHE A 500 3.72 -18.68 18.83
C PHE A 500 3.90 -17.19 19.14
N ARG A 501 4.42 -16.89 20.33
CA ARG A 501 4.78 -15.54 20.74
C ARG A 501 6.29 -15.35 20.67
N LEU A 502 6.71 -14.23 20.10
CA LEU A 502 8.10 -13.80 20.00
C LEU A 502 8.25 -12.48 20.77
N THR A 503 8.98 -12.49 21.90
CA THR A 503 9.19 -11.27 22.73
C THR A 503 10.26 -10.35 22.13
N LEU A 504 10.44 -9.13 22.67
CA LEU A 504 11.42 -8.19 22.12
C LEU A 504 12.86 -8.71 22.19
N GLU A 505 13.15 -9.53 23.19
CA GLU A 505 14.50 -10.03 23.51
C GLU A 505 14.87 -11.29 22.72
N MET A 506 13.88 -11.98 22.13
CA MET A 506 14.10 -13.20 21.35
C MET A 506 14.53 -12.87 19.92
N SER A 507 15.39 -13.72 19.33
CA SER A 507 15.74 -13.68 17.90
C SER A 507 14.54 -14.12 17.06
N PRO A 508 14.10 -13.30 16.09
CA PRO A 508 13.06 -13.71 15.16
C PRO A 508 13.38 -14.98 14.37
N TRP A 509 14.63 -15.14 13.91
CA TRP A 509 15.04 -16.33 13.15
C TRP A 509 14.96 -17.59 14.00
N ALA A 510 15.60 -17.58 15.18
CA ALA A 510 15.63 -18.75 16.05
C ALA A 510 14.22 -19.14 16.53
N THR A 511 13.36 -18.14 16.80
CA THR A 511 11.97 -18.38 17.21
C THR A 511 11.16 -19.01 16.07
N ALA A 512 11.26 -18.48 14.85
CA ALA A 512 10.57 -19.03 13.69
C ALA A 512 11.05 -20.44 13.34
N ALA A 513 12.37 -20.70 13.37
CA ALA A 513 12.93 -22.03 13.14
C ALA A 513 12.43 -23.05 14.17
N THR A 514 12.41 -22.66 15.45
CA THR A 514 11.90 -23.51 16.54
C THR A 514 10.39 -23.75 16.40
N ALA A 515 9.63 -22.72 16.08
CA ALA A 515 8.19 -22.82 15.84
C ALA A 515 7.89 -23.74 14.65
N SER A 516 8.62 -23.59 13.54
CA SER A 516 8.52 -24.46 12.35
C SER A 516 8.78 -25.93 12.70
N ALA A 517 9.85 -26.21 13.45
CA ALA A 517 10.20 -27.57 13.86
C ALA A 517 9.14 -28.19 14.78
N ILE A 518 8.69 -27.46 15.80
CA ILE A 518 7.63 -27.92 16.71
C ILE A 518 6.32 -28.15 15.96
N ALA A 519 5.92 -27.21 15.10
CA ALA A 519 4.67 -27.33 14.34
C ALA A 519 4.72 -28.53 13.38
N THR A 520 5.85 -28.76 12.71
CA THR A 520 6.07 -29.94 11.85
C THR A 520 5.92 -31.25 12.62
N ASP A 521 6.58 -31.35 13.77
CA ASP A 521 6.52 -32.52 14.66
C ASP A 521 5.11 -32.79 15.21
N LEU A 522 4.33 -31.73 15.43
CA LEU A 522 2.92 -31.82 15.84
C LEU A 522 1.94 -31.98 14.66
N GLY A 523 2.41 -31.96 13.41
CA GLY A 523 1.58 -32.09 12.20
C GLY A 523 0.67 -30.89 11.94
N VAL A 524 1.09 -29.69 12.34
CA VAL A 524 0.33 -28.43 12.21
C VAL A 524 1.21 -27.30 11.66
N ALA A 525 0.62 -26.12 11.41
CA ALA A 525 1.33 -24.90 11.02
C ALA A 525 1.59 -23.95 12.21
N ALA A 526 2.47 -22.98 12.03
CA ALA A 526 2.82 -21.97 13.02
C ALA A 526 2.44 -20.56 12.55
N SER A 527 1.72 -19.83 13.40
CA SER A 527 1.57 -18.37 13.27
C SER A 527 2.44 -17.70 14.35
N VAL A 528 3.44 -16.90 13.97
CA VAL A 528 4.39 -16.27 14.88
C VAL A 528 4.06 -14.79 15.04
N HIS A 529 3.82 -14.35 16.26
CA HIS A 529 3.53 -12.94 16.57
C HIS A 529 4.81 -12.23 17.01
N LEU A 530 5.35 -11.42 16.10
CA LEU A 530 6.53 -10.59 16.30
C LEU A 530 6.16 -9.36 17.11
N ARG A 531 6.57 -9.35 18.38
CA ARG A 531 6.41 -8.19 19.25
C ARG A 531 7.52 -7.16 19.02
N MET A 532 7.11 -5.89 18.89
CA MET A 532 7.99 -4.73 18.70
C MET A 532 8.15 -3.86 19.97
N PHE A 533 7.81 -4.40 21.14
CA PHE A 533 7.88 -3.70 22.42
C PHE A 533 8.24 -4.62 23.59
N GLY A 534 8.87 -4.06 24.62
CA GLY A 534 9.26 -4.81 25.83
C GLY A 534 8.09 -5.12 26.76
N ALA A 535 8.32 -5.94 27.79
CA ALA A 535 7.24 -6.36 28.69
C ALA A 535 6.61 -5.23 29.54
N ASN A 536 7.29 -4.09 29.69
CA ASN A 536 6.80 -2.97 30.50
C ASN A 536 5.90 -2.02 29.67
N PRO A 537 4.59 -1.90 29.99
CA PRO A 537 3.64 -1.05 29.25
C PRO A 537 3.90 0.45 29.34
N ALA A 538 4.76 0.90 30.24
CA ALA A 538 5.10 2.32 30.39
C ALA A 538 6.38 2.72 29.65
N LEU A 539 7.15 1.77 29.14
CA LEU A 539 8.40 2.07 28.43
C LEU A 539 8.15 2.20 26.94
N GLU A 540 8.70 3.26 26.37
CA GLU A 540 8.71 3.48 24.94
C GLU A 540 9.73 2.56 24.25
N THR A 541 9.39 2.08 23.05
CA THR A 541 10.29 1.37 22.13
C THR A 541 10.30 2.10 20.78
N ALA A 542 10.91 3.27 20.74
CA ALA A 542 11.05 4.10 19.54
C ALA A 542 12.47 3.99 18.97
N ASP A 543 12.80 2.81 18.44
CA ASP A 543 14.10 2.49 17.87
C ASP A 543 13.92 1.92 16.45
N ASP A 544 14.15 2.78 15.45
CA ASP A 544 14.03 2.39 14.03
C ASP A 544 15.10 1.37 13.63
N TYR A 545 16.31 1.40 14.22
CA TYR A 545 17.37 0.42 13.94
C TYR A 545 16.97 -0.97 14.43
N LEU A 546 16.46 -1.06 15.66
CA LEU A 546 15.94 -2.30 16.22
C LEU A 546 14.77 -2.81 15.36
N SER A 547 13.91 -1.91 14.91
CA SER A 547 12.75 -2.25 14.09
C SER A 547 13.15 -2.82 12.74
N VAL A 548 14.05 -2.17 12.00
CA VAL A 548 14.47 -2.67 10.68
C VAL A 548 15.20 -4.00 10.80
N SER A 549 16.06 -4.17 11.80
CA SER A 549 16.83 -5.42 11.97
C SER A 549 15.91 -6.60 12.31
N ARG A 550 14.95 -6.40 13.22
CA ARG A 550 14.00 -7.45 13.62
C ARG A 550 13.02 -7.82 12.51
N ILE A 551 12.52 -6.83 11.78
CA ILE A 551 11.61 -7.06 10.65
C ILE A 551 12.34 -7.81 9.52
N ALA A 552 13.58 -7.44 9.20
CA ALA A 552 14.35 -8.10 8.14
C ALA A 552 14.54 -9.59 8.44
N GLU A 553 14.97 -9.90 9.67
CA GLU A 553 15.14 -11.27 10.14
C GLU A 553 13.83 -12.06 10.12
N ALA A 554 12.73 -11.45 10.56
CA ALA A 554 11.40 -12.06 10.56
C ALA A 554 10.88 -12.35 9.15
N MET A 555 11.09 -11.42 8.20
CA MET A 555 10.71 -11.59 6.80
C MET A 555 11.47 -12.72 6.13
N VAL A 556 12.80 -12.76 6.32
CA VAL A 556 13.64 -13.85 5.80
C VAL A 556 13.26 -15.20 6.42
N ALA A 557 12.93 -15.24 7.72
CA ALA A 557 12.45 -16.46 8.34
C ALA A 557 11.10 -16.92 7.75
N ALA A 558 10.14 -16.00 7.57
CA ALA A 558 8.85 -16.30 6.93
C ALA A 558 9.01 -16.81 5.49
N ALA A 559 9.97 -16.28 4.74
CA ALA A 559 10.25 -16.72 3.37
C ALA A 559 11.02 -18.06 3.29
N THR A 560 11.53 -18.56 4.42
CA THR A 560 12.34 -19.79 4.49
C THR A 560 11.58 -20.98 5.04
N PHE A 561 10.65 -20.75 5.97
CA PHE A 561 9.89 -21.81 6.64
C PHE A 561 8.45 -21.83 6.12
N ASP A 562 8.16 -22.69 5.14
CA ASP A 562 6.87 -22.72 4.44
C ASP A 562 5.63 -22.99 5.32
N ASN A 563 5.83 -23.49 6.54
CA ASN A 563 4.77 -23.70 7.53
C ASN A 563 4.67 -22.60 8.60
N VAL A 564 5.36 -21.47 8.40
CA VAL A 564 5.38 -20.32 9.32
C VAL A 564 4.81 -19.09 8.62
N THR A 565 3.82 -18.46 9.25
CA THR A 565 3.41 -17.09 8.93
C THR A 565 3.83 -16.17 10.07
N VAL A 566 4.29 -14.95 9.77
CA VAL A 566 4.74 -13.98 10.79
C VAL A 566 3.91 -12.71 10.73
N TYR A 567 3.43 -12.23 11.88
CA TYR A 567 2.73 -10.95 12.01
C TYR A 567 3.50 -10.01 12.93
N ALA A 568 3.95 -8.87 12.39
CA ALA A 568 4.47 -7.76 13.18
C ALA A 568 3.33 -6.98 13.83
N ASP A 569 3.46 -6.68 15.11
CA ASP A 569 2.36 -6.11 15.90
C ASP A 569 2.21 -4.58 15.82
N THR A 570 3.03 -3.93 14.99
CA THR A 570 3.14 -2.47 14.94
C THR A 570 3.29 -1.99 13.50
N PHE A 571 2.16 -1.78 12.84
CA PHE A 571 2.09 -1.20 11.50
C PHE A 571 2.30 0.32 11.51
N VAL A 572 1.60 1.01 12.41
CA VAL A 572 1.62 2.47 12.56
C VAL A 572 2.09 2.81 13.97
N ASP A 573 2.81 3.93 14.10
CA ASP A 573 3.23 4.49 15.38
C ASP A 573 2.11 4.46 16.43
N ILE A 574 2.50 4.05 17.63
CA ILE A 574 1.67 4.13 18.83
C ILE A 574 2.35 5.16 19.73
N ASP A 575 1.81 6.37 19.70
CA ASP A 575 2.34 7.57 20.36
C ASP A 575 1.60 7.91 21.67
N ARG A 576 0.56 7.14 22.01
CA ARG A 576 -0.32 7.37 23.15
C ARG A 576 -0.77 6.06 23.78
N GLY A 577 -0.96 6.06 25.10
CA GLY A 577 -1.41 4.89 25.85
C GLY A 577 -0.27 3.96 26.26
N TYR A 578 -0.49 2.65 26.18
CA TYR A 578 0.46 1.63 26.63
C TYR A 578 1.38 1.15 25.50
N PHE A 579 2.61 0.85 25.88
CA PHE A 579 3.69 0.43 24.97
C PHE A 579 3.90 1.40 23.81
N PRO A 580 4.21 2.69 24.07
CA PRO A 580 4.54 3.62 23.00
C PRO A 580 5.69 3.08 22.15
N ARG A 581 5.61 3.18 20.82
CA ARG A 581 6.60 2.56 19.93
C ARG A 581 6.46 3.01 18.48
N ALA A 582 7.56 2.89 17.75
CA ALA A 582 7.61 3.15 16.32
C ALA A 582 7.00 2.00 15.51
N GLY A 583 6.18 2.33 14.52
CA GLY A 583 5.73 1.41 13.48
C GLY A 583 6.57 1.50 12.22
N VAL A 584 6.07 0.91 11.13
CA VAL A 584 6.64 1.13 9.79
C VAL A 584 6.09 2.40 9.14
N LEU A 585 5.01 2.95 9.68
CA LEU A 585 4.41 4.24 9.30
C LEU A 585 4.26 5.15 10.52
N ASP A 586 4.34 6.46 10.29
CA ASP A 586 4.02 7.45 11.33
C ASP A 586 2.51 7.66 11.51
N ARG A 587 2.12 8.55 12.42
CA ARG A 587 0.71 8.89 12.73
C ARG A 587 -0.03 9.62 11.60
N MET A 588 0.68 10.13 10.60
CA MET A 588 0.13 10.68 9.35
C MET A 588 0.13 9.63 8.23
N PHE A 589 0.52 8.39 8.53
CA PHE A 589 0.71 7.29 7.57
C PHE A 589 1.80 7.56 6.54
N ASN A 590 2.80 8.35 6.90
CA ASN A 590 3.98 8.58 6.08
C ASN A 590 5.04 7.48 6.35
N PRO A 591 5.82 7.09 5.33
CA PRO A 591 6.87 6.07 5.46
C PRO A 591 7.90 6.35 6.56
N ARG A 592 8.21 5.33 7.37
CA ARG A 592 9.38 5.27 8.28
C ARG A 592 10.44 4.31 7.74
N PRO A 593 11.65 4.23 8.33
CA PRO A 593 12.69 3.28 7.91
C PRO A 593 12.19 1.84 7.69
N GLY A 594 11.33 1.32 8.58
CA GLY A 594 10.75 -0.01 8.46
C GLY A 594 9.90 -0.23 7.20
N PHE A 595 9.24 0.81 6.68
CA PHE A 595 8.47 0.72 5.43
C PHE A 595 9.36 0.40 4.24
N HIS A 596 10.48 1.10 4.10
CA HIS A 596 11.41 0.92 2.99
C HIS A 596 12.04 -0.47 3.01
N LEU A 597 12.42 -0.93 4.20
CA LEU A 597 12.92 -2.29 4.39
C LEU A 597 11.91 -3.34 3.89
N VAL A 598 10.65 -3.27 4.33
CA VAL A 598 9.64 -4.25 3.94
C VAL A 598 9.40 -4.21 2.43
N ARG A 599 9.26 -3.00 1.86
CA ARG A 599 9.10 -2.78 0.42
C ARG A 599 10.20 -3.45 -0.39
N TYR A 600 11.46 -3.13 -0.10
CA TYR A 600 12.58 -3.60 -0.91
C TYR A 600 12.98 -5.04 -0.61
N LEU A 601 12.78 -5.53 0.61
CA LEU A 601 13.06 -6.93 0.93
C LEU A 601 12.03 -7.86 0.28
N ASN A 602 10.74 -7.50 0.26
CA ASN A 602 9.73 -8.25 -0.50
C ASN A 602 10.08 -8.29 -2.00
N ALA A 603 10.42 -7.14 -2.59
CA ALA A 603 10.85 -7.07 -3.98
C ALA A 603 12.06 -7.95 -4.27
N ALA A 604 13.09 -7.88 -3.42
CA ALA A 604 14.32 -8.62 -3.57
C ALA A 604 14.11 -10.14 -3.46
N LEU A 605 13.33 -10.60 -2.49
CA LEU A 605 12.99 -12.01 -2.33
C LEU A 605 12.19 -12.54 -3.54
N ASN A 606 11.32 -11.72 -4.15
CA ASN A 606 10.57 -12.10 -5.35
C ASN A 606 11.42 -12.15 -6.63
N ARG A 607 12.57 -11.47 -6.66
CA ARG A 607 13.51 -11.54 -7.79
C ARG A 607 14.24 -12.88 -7.86
N VAL A 608 14.40 -13.57 -6.73
CA VAL A 608 15.11 -14.85 -6.68
C VAL A 608 14.15 -16.01 -6.98
N GLY A 609 14.46 -16.79 -8.00
CA GLY A 609 13.69 -17.98 -8.39
C GLY A 609 14.08 -19.24 -7.62
N GLY A 610 13.10 -20.09 -7.29
CA GLY A 610 13.31 -21.39 -6.63
C GLY A 610 12.93 -21.41 -5.14
N GLU A 611 12.95 -22.60 -4.54
CA GLU A 611 12.71 -22.77 -3.10
C GLU A 611 13.86 -22.15 -2.29
N ILE A 612 13.50 -21.47 -1.20
CA ILE A 612 14.44 -20.90 -0.24
C ILE A 612 14.52 -21.84 0.96
N SER A 613 15.72 -22.18 1.40
CA SER A 613 15.94 -23.00 2.59
C SER A 613 17.06 -22.44 3.46
N ALA A 614 17.00 -22.74 4.76
CA ALA A 614 18.00 -22.31 5.71
C ALA A 614 19.37 -22.94 5.40
N CYS A 615 20.45 -22.15 5.44
CA CYS A 615 21.81 -22.66 5.26
C CYS A 615 22.65 -22.44 6.53
N ALA A 616 22.99 -21.18 6.84
CA ALA A 616 23.84 -20.86 7.99
C ALA A 616 23.44 -19.51 8.60
N VAL A 617 23.73 -19.35 9.89
CA VAL A 617 23.63 -18.08 10.60
C VAL A 617 24.91 -17.91 11.39
N GLY A 618 25.48 -16.71 11.41
CA GLY A 618 26.73 -16.47 12.11
C GLY A 618 26.98 -14.99 12.40
N GLU A 619 27.96 -14.77 13.25
CA GLU A 619 28.52 -13.44 13.53
C GLU A 619 29.61 -13.12 12.51
N CYS A 620 29.81 -11.83 12.25
CA CYS A 620 30.87 -11.31 11.41
C CYS A 620 31.37 -9.96 11.97
N PRO A 621 32.54 -9.47 11.55
CA PRO A 621 32.96 -8.11 11.93
C PRO A 621 31.90 -7.09 11.50
N GLY A 622 31.38 -6.34 12.47
CA GLY A 622 30.37 -5.29 12.23
C GLY A 622 28.91 -5.76 12.24
N GLY A 623 28.62 -7.01 12.61
CA GLY A 623 27.25 -7.46 12.84
C GLY A 623 27.09 -8.97 12.65
N ARG A 624 25.97 -9.39 12.08
CA ARG A 624 25.66 -10.81 11.83
C ARG A 624 25.05 -11.03 10.46
N TYR A 625 24.96 -12.28 10.05
CA TYR A 625 24.37 -12.65 8.76
C TYR A 625 23.46 -13.87 8.85
N ILE A 626 22.52 -13.94 7.92
CA ILE A 626 21.67 -15.11 7.66
C ILE A 626 21.87 -15.51 6.20
N GLN A 627 22.45 -16.69 6.01
CA GLN A 627 22.70 -17.29 4.72
C GLN A 627 21.57 -18.27 4.38
N LEU A 628 21.02 -18.13 3.19
CA LEU A 628 19.94 -18.96 2.67
C LEU A 628 20.37 -19.60 1.36
N GLN A 629 19.93 -20.84 1.15
CA GLN A 629 20.11 -21.54 -0.11
C GLN A 629 18.89 -21.27 -1.00
N VAL A 630 19.12 -20.87 -2.26
CA VAL A 630 18.05 -20.68 -3.24
C VAL A 630 18.39 -21.40 -4.53
N GLY A 631 17.67 -22.51 -4.79
CA GLY A 631 18.06 -23.44 -5.85
C GLY A 631 19.52 -23.88 -5.70
N LYS A 632 20.38 -23.56 -6.68
CA LYS A 632 21.84 -23.83 -6.65
C LYS A 632 22.69 -22.67 -6.12
N GLY A 633 22.10 -21.50 -5.89
CA GLY A 633 22.78 -20.30 -5.43
C GLY A 633 22.57 -20.02 -3.95
N THR A 634 23.20 -18.96 -3.45
CA THR A 634 23.11 -18.52 -2.07
C THR A 634 22.67 -17.06 -2.04
N ILE A 635 21.77 -16.71 -1.13
CA ILE A 635 21.49 -15.31 -0.77
C ILE A 635 21.88 -15.06 0.68
N VAL A 636 22.29 -13.84 1.00
CA VAL A 636 22.75 -13.48 2.34
C VAL A 636 22.07 -12.20 2.79
N LEU A 637 21.37 -12.26 3.92
CA LEU A 637 20.92 -11.08 4.64
C LEU A 637 22.01 -10.67 5.63
N ALA A 638 22.65 -9.52 5.39
CA ALA A 638 23.58 -8.90 6.31
C ALA A 638 22.83 -7.96 7.26
N LEU A 639 23.04 -8.15 8.56
CA LEU A 639 22.40 -7.41 9.65
C LEU A 639 23.49 -6.63 10.39
N PRO A 640 23.69 -5.33 10.06
CA PRO A 640 24.76 -4.53 10.62
C PRO A 640 24.51 -4.19 12.09
N ASP A 641 25.58 -4.01 12.87
CA ASP A 641 25.53 -3.33 14.16
C ASP A 641 25.24 -1.82 13.99
N THR A 642 24.76 -1.16 15.04
CA THR A 642 24.35 0.27 15.02
C THR A 642 25.42 1.23 14.49
N HIS A 643 26.70 0.90 14.68
CA HIS A 643 27.84 1.73 14.29
C HIS A 643 28.64 1.16 13.12
N ALA A 644 28.22 0.04 12.53
CA ALA A 644 28.92 -0.57 11.43
C ALA A 644 28.78 0.27 10.16
N THR A 645 29.89 0.44 9.45
CA THR A 645 29.95 1.04 8.11
C THR A 645 30.19 0.01 7.03
N GLU A 646 30.69 -1.16 7.40
CA GLU A 646 31.06 -2.26 6.50
C GLU A 646 30.88 -3.59 7.24
N LEU A 647 30.46 -4.63 6.53
CA LEU A 647 30.42 -6.02 6.99
C LEU A 647 31.18 -6.91 6.01
N SER A 648 31.85 -7.95 6.50
CA SER A 648 32.37 -9.03 5.66
C SER A 648 31.55 -10.29 5.92
N VAL A 649 30.82 -10.76 4.91
CA VAL A 649 29.90 -11.91 5.04
C VAL A 649 30.26 -13.02 4.06
N PRO A 650 30.08 -14.30 4.43
CA PRO A 650 30.37 -15.41 3.52
C PRO A 650 29.38 -15.43 2.35
N PHE A 651 29.88 -15.61 1.12
CA PHE A 651 29.06 -15.65 -0.08
C PHE A 651 29.61 -16.69 -1.07
N GLY A 652 28.83 -17.73 -1.34
CA GLY A 652 29.29 -18.92 -2.07
C GLY A 652 29.43 -18.78 -3.60
N ALA A 653 29.35 -17.57 -4.17
CA ALA A 653 29.38 -17.34 -5.62
C ALA A 653 30.30 -16.18 -5.98
N ALA A 654 31.13 -16.31 -7.02
CA ALA A 654 32.18 -15.33 -7.36
C ALA A 654 31.71 -13.87 -7.56
N HIS A 655 30.45 -13.66 -7.94
CA HIS A 655 29.84 -12.35 -8.13
C HIS A 655 28.41 -12.33 -7.59
N GLY A 656 28.00 -11.17 -7.08
CA GLY A 656 26.64 -10.94 -6.60
C GLY A 656 26.21 -9.50 -6.77
N GLU A 657 24.97 -9.24 -6.38
CA GLU A 657 24.37 -7.92 -6.31
C GLU A 657 23.99 -7.63 -4.86
N GLN A 658 24.48 -6.52 -4.35
CA GLN A 658 24.08 -5.91 -3.09
C GLN A 658 22.83 -5.06 -3.33
N ILE A 659 21.78 -5.29 -2.55
CA ILE A 659 20.55 -4.49 -2.55
C ILE A 659 20.48 -3.74 -1.22
N ASP A 660 20.57 -2.41 -1.30
CA ASP A 660 20.31 -1.52 -0.17
C ASP A 660 18.82 -1.51 0.17
N LEU A 661 18.44 -2.05 1.33
CA LEU A 661 17.03 -2.15 1.72
C LEU A 661 16.43 -0.84 2.26
N SER A 662 17.21 0.26 2.28
CA SER A 662 16.71 1.61 2.58
C SER A 662 16.22 2.36 1.34
N SER A 663 16.83 2.10 0.19
CA SER A 663 16.65 2.86 -1.06
C SER A 663 16.22 1.98 -2.24
N GLY A 664 16.47 0.68 -2.17
CA GLY A 664 16.29 -0.28 -3.26
C GLY A 664 17.46 -0.30 -4.24
N GLU A 665 18.50 0.51 -4.02
CA GLU A 665 19.66 0.62 -4.91
C GLU A 665 20.40 -0.72 -5.03
N ILE A 666 20.82 -1.03 -6.25
CA ILE A 666 21.54 -2.25 -6.61
C ILE A 666 22.98 -1.88 -6.96
N ALA A 667 23.92 -2.48 -6.24
CA ALA A 667 25.35 -2.37 -6.49
C ALA A 667 25.96 -3.76 -6.75
N ARG A 668 26.92 -3.85 -7.68
CA ARG A 668 27.66 -5.11 -7.88
C ARG A 668 28.70 -5.31 -6.79
N VAL A 669 28.82 -6.53 -6.33
CA VAL A 669 29.84 -6.96 -5.36
C VAL A 669 30.66 -8.12 -5.91
N ALA A 670 31.94 -8.13 -5.56
CA ALA A 670 32.90 -9.17 -5.95
C ALA A 670 33.36 -9.92 -4.71
N VAL A 671 33.50 -11.24 -4.84
CA VAL A 671 34.02 -12.08 -3.76
C VAL A 671 35.52 -11.91 -3.61
N GLU A 672 35.95 -11.78 -2.36
CA GLU A 672 37.36 -11.71 -1.96
C GLU A 672 37.99 -13.11 -1.89
N ASN A 673 39.31 -13.19 -1.66
CA ASN A 673 40.06 -14.45 -1.76
C ASN A 673 39.65 -15.55 -0.75
N ASP A 674 38.75 -15.27 0.18
CA ASP A 674 38.29 -16.14 1.27
C ASP A 674 36.79 -16.51 1.18
N ASP A 675 36.18 -16.41 0.00
CA ASP A 675 34.75 -16.63 -0.23
C ASP A 675 33.84 -15.67 0.57
N THR A 676 34.34 -14.49 0.94
CA THR A 676 33.55 -13.43 1.57
C THR A 676 33.28 -12.26 0.63
N VAL A 677 32.26 -11.47 0.96
CA VAL A 677 31.92 -10.21 0.30
C VAL A 677 31.96 -9.10 1.34
N SER A 678 32.70 -8.03 1.04
CA SER A 678 32.56 -6.76 1.74
C SER A 678 31.27 -6.06 1.32
N VAL A 679 30.47 -5.66 2.30
CA VAL A 679 29.17 -5.03 2.17
C VAL A 679 29.23 -3.65 2.78
N ILE A 680 28.97 -2.62 1.98
CA ILE A 680 28.85 -1.26 2.50
C ILE A 680 27.50 -1.14 3.20
N VAL A 681 27.50 -0.68 4.46
CA VAL A 681 26.27 -0.52 5.24
C VAL A 681 25.61 0.82 4.92
N PRO A 682 24.43 0.82 4.30
CA PRO A 682 23.70 2.04 4.00
C PRO A 682 23.21 2.71 5.28
N MET A 683 23.11 4.03 5.23
CA MET A 683 22.54 4.84 6.29
C MET A 683 21.53 5.80 5.70
N SER A 684 20.30 5.73 6.21
CA SER A 684 19.22 6.61 5.85
C SER A 684 18.56 7.14 7.11
N ASN A 685 18.36 8.45 7.19
CA ASN A 685 17.79 9.14 8.36
C ASN A 685 18.47 8.77 9.71
N GLY A 686 19.79 8.55 9.70
CA GLY A 686 20.55 8.18 10.89
C GLY A 686 20.42 6.71 11.33
N VAL A 687 19.72 5.88 10.54
CA VAL A 687 19.52 4.45 10.80
C VAL A 687 20.39 3.63 9.86
N ARG A 688 21.12 2.64 10.40
CA ARG A 688 21.84 1.63 9.61
C ARG A 688 20.87 0.56 9.16
N PHE A 689 20.93 0.19 7.88
CA PHE A 689 19.98 -0.73 7.28
C PHE A 689 20.58 -2.10 7.00
N PRO A 690 19.81 -3.17 7.21
CA PRO A 690 20.10 -4.48 6.66
C PRO A 690 20.28 -4.41 5.14
N VAL A 691 21.07 -5.34 4.61
CA VAL A 691 21.41 -5.42 3.18
C VAL A 691 21.19 -6.85 2.72
N LEU A 692 20.62 -7.03 1.53
CA LEU A 692 20.48 -8.35 0.92
C LEU A 692 21.49 -8.51 -0.22
N ILE A 693 22.23 -9.60 -0.21
CA ILE A 693 23.13 -10.00 -1.29
C ILE A 693 22.49 -11.16 -2.03
N ILE A 694 22.33 -11.01 -3.34
CA ILE A 694 21.79 -12.06 -4.21
C ILE A 694 22.80 -12.43 -5.32
N PRO A 695 22.73 -13.64 -5.89
CA PRO A 695 23.47 -13.97 -7.09
C PRO A 695 23.09 -13.05 -8.23
N SER A 696 24.08 -12.61 -9.01
CA SER A 696 23.90 -11.77 -10.20
C SER A 696 23.22 -12.49 -11.36
#